data_AF-A0A0D2ENW5-F1
#
_entry.id   AF-A0A0D2ENW5-F1
#
_cell.length_a   1.000
_cell.length_b   1.000
_cell.length_c   1.000
_cell.angle_alpha   90.00
_cell.angle_beta   90.00
_cell.angle_gamma   90.00
#
_symmetry.space_group_name_H-M   'P 1'
#
loop_
_entity.id
_entity.type
_entity.pdbx_description
1 polymer ?
#
loop_
_entity_poly.entity_id
_entity_poly.type
_entity_poly.pdbx_seq_one_letter_code
_entity_poly.pdbx_strand_id
1 'polypeptide(L)'
;MSKLDLSCPLYLTQNDGTLTDAAVAAELPIKTFASGPTNSLMGAAFLQGLDHGDKRMADNQYVVVDIGGTTTDICALLPSGFPRQAPNFVEVGGVRTAFSMPEVFSIGLGGGSRVRQSKDGKRVTVGPDSVALRLTTDAMVFGGKVMTASDIVVANGAAIVGQPEKVKDIPEELIKAAKADIKRQVEKAIDNMKVSSAPVSVLLVGGGSIILTEGLYGVAECLRPPHHDSANAVGAAIAKVAGEIDVIEVLAGRDEDAAIEAAKTAAINAAISNGADESTIQIAELKKIPLQYVTNKATRFVIKAVGNLHVKGGVARHAQQNGFVNGVDIEEDVEAAVEEVEKAEVAKVEHGSMAKPALGVDLTQYRPKVENGIWHISPEDVQLIASGCGVLGTGGGGSSYLMALYTLNLLRQGAEIRVMRPEDLKDSDICVFGAGYGAPSVSDERVSSGEDVFTAIEAVNTIMGITDFQAIVTDEIGGGNGLVTMPSSARYRRPIVDCDLMGRAYPTLEHGTPYVYGFPVLPVATADCKGNSSVVVTAESNRMVESLIRNTCIVLGNSTGTAGRPLNGNVIKDYTVPNTISQAWYLGRAVHLARQTKLDFIKAISTITPVTALYTGKIVDVTRDVSRGYTIGRVVIAPLSADEAEDSESSSKVVTAEKRLLVIPFQNEYLSAAYVDDEKAEGKEDVICTVPDLISILGQDGEALGSPELRYGLKVRVIGMPAHPLWTSTPEGLKVGGPEFFGLNTEFKSIGEYQRPRSVIEEFDTSKEP
;
A
#
# COMPACT_ATOMS: atom_id res chain seq x y z
N MET A 1 18.57 20.32 29.40
CA MET A 1 18.91 19.55 30.62
C MET A 1 19.97 20.26 31.46
N SER A 2 21.21 20.43 30.98
CA SER A 2 22.30 21.05 31.76
C SER A 2 22.01 22.50 32.23
N LYS A 3 21.45 23.37 31.38
CA LYS A 3 21.03 24.73 31.78
C LYS A 3 19.98 24.76 32.91
N LEU A 4 19.25 23.67 33.10
CA LEU A 4 18.22 23.50 34.15
C LEU A 4 18.71 22.65 35.34
N ASP A 5 20.00 22.31 35.37
CA ASP A 5 20.62 21.45 36.39
C ASP A 5 19.95 20.07 36.54
N LEU A 6 19.46 19.51 35.42
CA LEU A 6 18.85 18.19 35.38
C LEU A 6 19.89 17.13 35.01
N SER A 7 20.07 16.13 35.88
CA SER A 7 20.99 15.00 35.70
C SER A 7 20.32 13.69 35.31
N CYS A 8 19.01 13.70 35.05
CA CYS A 8 18.28 12.51 34.66
C CYS A 8 18.55 12.13 33.19
N PRO A 9 18.51 10.83 32.86
CA PRO A 9 18.57 10.38 31.46
C PRO A 9 17.44 10.98 30.62
N LEU A 10 17.76 11.36 29.38
CA LEU A 10 16.78 11.84 28.42
C LEU A 10 16.39 10.70 27.48
N TYR A 11 15.12 10.32 27.55
CA TYR A 11 14.49 9.37 26.64
C TYR A 11 13.48 10.08 25.75
N LEU A 12 13.31 9.54 24.55
CA LEU A 12 12.31 9.95 23.58
C LEU A 12 11.41 8.75 23.28
N THR A 13 10.15 9.04 22.99
CA THR A 13 9.19 8.02 22.54
C THR A 13 9.35 7.75 21.06
N GLN A 14 9.36 6.49 20.70
CA GLN A 14 9.36 6.00 19.34
C GLN A 14 7.95 5.95 18.76
N ASN A 15 7.90 5.89 17.44
CA ASN A 15 6.71 5.73 16.61
C ASN A 15 5.89 4.47 16.96
N ASP A 16 6.52 3.44 17.54
CA ASP A 16 5.89 2.17 17.94
C ASP A 16 5.46 2.10 19.43
N GLY A 17 5.57 3.22 20.15
CA GLY A 17 5.14 3.37 21.55
C GLY A 17 6.19 2.95 22.58
N THR A 18 7.44 2.73 22.13
CA THR A 18 8.56 2.32 22.97
C THR A 18 9.53 3.48 23.26
N LEU A 19 10.45 3.29 24.20
CA LEU A 19 11.47 4.28 24.55
C LEU A 19 12.78 4.04 23.81
N THR A 20 13.40 5.14 23.36
CA THR A 20 14.79 5.19 22.88
C THR A 20 15.55 6.28 23.64
N ASP A 21 16.84 6.10 23.86
CA ASP A 21 17.66 7.17 24.43
C ASP A 21 17.93 8.27 23.38
N ALA A 22 18.22 9.48 23.86
CA ALA A 22 18.41 10.64 22.98
C ALA A 22 19.57 10.51 21.98
N ALA A 23 20.61 9.71 22.27
CA ALA A 23 21.74 9.53 21.36
C ALA A 23 21.34 8.63 20.18
N VAL A 24 20.68 7.50 20.46
CA VAL A 24 20.14 6.62 19.42
C VAL A 24 19.08 7.32 18.58
N ALA A 25 18.23 8.15 19.21
CA ALA A 25 17.25 8.95 18.48
C ALA A 25 17.89 9.97 17.52
N ALA A 26 19.05 10.55 17.88
CA ALA A 26 19.77 11.46 17.00
C ALA A 26 20.37 10.75 15.79
N GLU A 27 20.79 9.49 15.93
CA GLU A 27 21.27 8.66 14.82
C GLU A 27 20.12 8.15 13.93
N LEU A 28 18.96 7.85 14.54
CA LEU A 28 17.79 7.28 13.87
C LEU A 28 16.50 8.10 14.13
N PRO A 29 16.45 9.39 13.73
CA PRO A 29 15.32 10.28 14.04
C PRO A 29 14.01 9.81 13.40
N ILE A 30 14.10 9.03 12.34
CA ILE A 30 12.94 8.43 11.68
C ILE A 30 12.09 7.55 12.61
N LYS A 31 12.72 6.95 13.63
CA LYS A 31 12.02 6.12 14.62
C LYS A 31 11.18 6.95 15.59
N THR A 32 11.29 8.27 15.61
CA THR A 32 10.48 9.16 16.48
C THR A 32 9.36 9.86 15.72
N PHE A 33 9.18 9.59 14.43
CA PHE A 33 8.13 10.20 13.60
C PHE A 33 6.75 9.78 14.11
N ALA A 34 5.81 10.73 14.20
CA ALA A 34 4.45 10.47 14.68
C ALA A 34 4.37 9.78 16.07
N SER A 35 5.39 9.93 16.93
CA SER A 35 5.35 9.39 18.29
C SER A 35 4.26 10.03 19.17
N GLY A 36 3.88 11.28 18.87
CA GLY A 36 2.77 11.98 19.51
C GLY A 36 1.46 11.19 19.46
N PRO A 37 0.89 10.92 18.26
CA PRO A 37 -0.26 10.04 18.11
C PRO A 37 -0.09 8.72 18.87
N THR A 38 1.03 8.02 18.71
CA THR A 38 1.28 6.75 19.40
C THR A 38 1.18 6.86 20.92
N ASN A 39 1.72 7.94 21.50
CA ASN A 39 1.64 8.20 22.93
C ASN A 39 0.19 8.41 23.36
N SER A 40 -0.59 9.21 22.63
CA SER A 40 -2.01 9.38 22.93
C SER A 40 -2.78 8.05 22.93
N LEU A 41 -2.47 7.16 21.97
CA LEU A 41 -3.09 5.83 21.89
C LEU A 41 -2.75 4.96 23.10
N MET A 42 -1.46 4.86 23.43
CA MET A 42 -0.99 4.07 24.59
C MET A 42 -1.53 4.63 25.90
N GLY A 43 -1.54 5.96 26.04
CA GLY A 43 -2.09 6.65 27.20
C GLY A 43 -3.60 6.44 27.34
N ALA A 44 -4.35 6.47 26.24
CA ALA A 44 -5.79 6.19 26.25
C ALA A 44 -6.09 4.76 26.75
N ALA A 45 -5.36 3.77 26.23
CA ALA A 45 -5.48 2.39 26.67
C ALA A 45 -5.15 2.23 28.16
N PHE A 46 -4.07 2.85 28.63
CA PHE A 46 -3.66 2.82 30.03
C PHE A 46 -4.67 3.49 30.97
N LEU A 47 -5.14 4.70 30.62
CA LEU A 47 -6.13 5.43 31.42
C LEU A 47 -7.46 4.67 31.54
N GLN A 48 -7.78 3.83 30.55
CA GLN A 48 -8.95 2.95 30.58
C GLN A 48 -8.68 1.60 31.28
N GLY A 49 -7.43 1.29 31.61
CA GLY A 49 -7.02 0.02 32.23
C GLY A 49 -7.01 -1.16 31.27
N LEU A 50 -6.63 -0.95 30.01
CA LEU A 50 -6.61 -1.95 28.95
C LEU A 50 -5.19 -2.43 28.57
N ASP A 51 -4.15 -1.95 29.24
CA ASP A 51 -2.73 -2.13 28.90
C ASP A 51 -2.10 -3.50 29.29
N HIS A 52 -2.90 -4.42 29.83
CA HIS A 52 -2.46 -5.69 30.43
C HIS A 52 -3.15 -6.95 29.87
N GLY A 53 -3.44 -7.00 28.57
CA GLY A 53 -4.09 -8.18 27.96
C GLY A 53 -5.45 -8.48 28.60
N ASP A 54 -6.18 -7.41 28.92
CA ASP A 54 -7.51 -7.51 29.50
C ASP A 54 -8.39 -8.37 28.59
N LYS A 55 -9.10 -9.34 29.17
CA LYS A 55 -9.99 -10.24 28.41
C LYS A 55 -11.03 -9.46 27.60
N ARG A 56 -11.41 -8.25 28.05
CA ARG A 56 -12.29 -7.34 27.31
C ARG A 56 -11.73 -6.97 25.92
N MET A 57 -10.41 -6.92 25.75
CA MET A 57 -9.75 -6.64 24.48
C MET A 57 -9.74 -7.83 23.50
N ALA A 58 -9.98 -9.04 23.98
CA ALA A 58 -10.14 -10.21 23.12
C ALA A 58 -11.55 -10.28 22.50
N ASP A 59 -12.55 -9.80 23.24
CA ASP A 59 -13.97 -9.90 22.86
C ASP A 59 -14.51 -8.65 22.16
N ASN A 60 -13.84 -7.50 22.28
CA ASN A 60 -14.28 -6.22 21.72
C ASN A 60 -13.19 -5.54 20.88
N GLN A 61 -13.61 -4.87 19.81
CA GLN A 61 -12.73 -3.99 19.06
C GLN A 61 -12.67 -2.60 19.73
N TYR A 62 -11.46 -2.12 20.03
CA TYR A 62 -11.25 -0.76 20.54
C TYR A 62 -10.67 0.17 19.47
N VAL A 63 -11.22 1.38 19.36
CA VAL A 63 -10.69 2.47 18.53
C VAL A 63 -10.46 3.69 19.40
N VAL A 64 -9.25 4.24 19.36
CA VAL A 64 -8.95 5.51 20.03
C VAL A 64 -9.23 6.65 19.06
N VAL A 65 -9.86 7.70 19.57
CA VAL A 65 -10.14 8.95 18.86
C VAL A 65 -9.51 10.08 19.70
N ASP A 66 -8.33 10.56 19.30
CA ASP A 66 -7.65 11.68 19.94
C ASP A 66 -8.01 12.98 19.22
N ILE A 67 -8.84 13.81 19.84
CA ILE A 67 -9.26 15.10 19.28
C ILE A 67 -8.42 16.20 19.94
N GLY A 68 -7.58 16.84 19.14
CA GLY A 68 -6.79 18.01 19.52
C GLY A 68 -7.46 19.35 19.21
N GLY A 69 -6.65 20.41 19.21
CA GLY A 69 -7.08 21.76 18.81
C GLY A 69 -7.25 21.93 17.29
N THR A 70 -6.58 21.11 16.49
CA THR A 70 -6.50 21.22 15.03
C THR A 70 -6.97 19.98 14.32
N THR A 71 -6.60 18.82 14.83
CA THR A 71 -6.71 17.52 14.18
C THR A 71 -7.35 16.50 15.10
N THR A 72 -7.95 15.48 14.49
CA THR A 72 -8.43 14.28 15.16
C THR A 72 -7.65 13.10 14.59
N ASP A 73 -6.97 12.36 15.45
CA ASP A 73 -6.17 11.18 15.11
C ASP A 73 -6.90 9.93 15.59
N ILE A 74 -7.08 8.95 14.70
CA ILE A 74 -7.89 7.76 14.97
C ILE A 74 -7.06 6.51 14.67
N CYS A 75 -7.08 5.54 15.59
CA CYS A 75 -6.36 4.28 15.41
C CYS A 75 -7.08 3.13 16.14
N ALA A 76 -7.08 1.94 15.53
CA ALA A 76 -7.54 0.72 16.18
C ALA A 76 -6.47 0.17 17.14
N LEU A 77 -6.89 -0.35 18.28
CA LEU A 77 -6.03 -1.13 19.17
C LEU A 77 -6.12 -2.63 18.83
N LEU A 78 -4.98 -3.30 18.91
CA LEU A 78 -4.90 -4.76 18.89
C LEU A 78 -5.31 -5.33 20.25
N PRO A 79 -5.67 -6.63 20.34
CA PRO A 79 -5.98 -7.28 21.62
C PRO A 79 -4.84 -7.21 22.66
N SER A 80 -3.61 -6.95 22.22
CA SER A 80 -2.45 -6.75 23.09
C SER A 80 -2.41 -5.37 23.79
N GLY A 81 -3.32 -4.46 23.45
CA GLY A 81 -3.31 -3.07 23.93
C GLY A 81 -2.46 -2.12 23.08
N PHE A 82 -1.71 -2.64 22.10
CA PHE A 82 -0.87 -1.83 21.21
C PHE A 82 -1.66 -1.33 19.99
N PRO A 83 -1.26 -0.17 19.41
CA PRO A 83 -1.81 0.31 18.15
C PRO A 83 -1.66 -0.69 17.01
N ARG A 84 -2.69 -0.79 16.18
CA ARG A 84 -2.63 -1.49 14.89
C ARG A 84 -1.56 -0.83 14.01
N GLN A 85 -0.63 -1.63 13.51
CA GLN A 85 0.42 -1.16 12.60
C GLN A 85 -0.13 -0.94 11.18
N ALA A 86 0.48 0.00 10.46
CA ALA A 86 0.21 0.20 9.04
C ALA A 86 0.58 -1.07 8.24
N PRO A 87 -0.27 -1.53 7.32
CA PRO A 87 -0.21 -2.90 6.82
C PRO A 87 0.93 -3.19 5.83
N ASN A 88 1.40 -2.22 5.03
CA ASN A 88 2.40 -2.48 3.97
C ASN A 88 3.44 -1.37 3.81
N PHE A 89 3.00 -0.11 3.82
CA PHE A 89 3.88 1.03 3.77
C PHE A 89 3.20 2.23 4.41
N VAL A 90 4.03 3.18 4.84
CA VAL A 90 3.63 4.51 5.25
C VAL A 90 4.30 5.52 4.32
N GLU A 91 3.55 6.52 3.90
CA GLU A 91 4.09 7.57 3.03
C GLU A 91 4.71 8.66 3.89
N VAL A 92 6.01 8.88 3.73
CA VAL A 92 6.77 9.91 4.43
C VAL A 92 7.42 10.80 3.37
N GLY A 93 7.04 12.07 3.33
CA GLY A 93 7.56 13.03 2.34
C GLY A 93 7.29 12.63 0.88
N GLY A 94 6.17 11.96 0.60
CA GLY A 94 5.82 11.49 -0.75
C GLY A 94 6.45 10.14 -1.15
N VAL A 95 7.15 9.47 -0.23
CA VAL A 95 7.82 8.19 -0.48
C VAL A 95 7.20 7.08 0.37
N ARG A 96 6.84 5.96 -0.26
CA ARG A 96 6.40 4.75 0.44
C ARG A 96 7.58 4.13 1.19
N THR A 97 7.42 3.91 2.49
CA THR A 97 8.44 3.36 3.39
C THR A 97 7.88 2.20 4.21
N ALA A 98 8.72 1.22 4.55
CA ALA A 98 8.33 0.05 5.34
C ALA A 98 8.54 0.25 6.85
N PHE A 99 8.38 1.48 7.37
CA PHE A 99 8.56 1.74 8.80
C PHE A 99 7.39 1.16 9.60
N SER A 100 7.72 0.49 10.71
CA SER A 100 6.75 0.07 11.72
C SER A 100 6.18 1.30 12.42
N MET A 101 5.03 1.78 11.92
CA MET A 101 4.27 2.89 12.48
C MET A 101 2.81 2.49 12.67
N PRO A 102 2.11 3.05 13.68
CA PRO A 102 0.68 2.86 13.82
C PRO A 102 -0.06 3.40 12.59
N GLU A 103 -1.12 2.68 12.22
CA GLU A 103 -2.04 3.15 11.21
C GLU A 103 -2.94 4.22 11.82
N VAL A 104 -2.51 5.47 11.70
CA VAL A 104 -3.27 6.63 12.19
C VAL A 104 -4.03 7.24 11.01
N PHE A 105 -5.35 7.34 11.16
CA PHE A 105 -6.20 8.08 10.25
C PHE A 105 -6.49 9.46 10.84
N SER A 106 -5.91 10.50 10.23
CA SER A 106 -6.02 11.89 10.70
C SER A 106 -7.01 12.69 9.86
N ILE A 107 -7.89 13.44 10.52
CA ILE A 107 -8.82 14.39 9.88
C ILE A 107 -8.60 15.80 10.45
N GLY A 108 -8.82 16.82 9.62
CA GLY A 108 -8.68 18.25 9.96
C GLY A 108 -9.82 18.77 10.85
N LEU A 109 -10.07 18.09 11.96
CA LEU A 109 -11.16 18.34 12.88
C LEU A 109 -10.62 18.45 14.30
N GLY A 110 -10.84 19.58 14.97
CA GLY A 110 -10.44 19.81 16.35
C GLY A 110 -11.18 21.01 16.94
N GLY A 111 -10.84 21.40 18.17
CA GLY A 111 -11.49 22.51 18.87
C GLY A 111 -11.50 23.83 18.08
N GLY A 112 -10.40 24.12 17.38
CA GLY A 112 -10.23 25.32 16.57
C GLY A 112 -10.67 25.21 15.12
N SER A 113 -11.25 24.09 14.70
CA SER A 113 -11.75 23.94 13.33
C SER A 113 -12.83 24.96 13.04
N ARG A 114 -12.71 25.63 11.90
CA ARG A 114 -13.57 26.75 11.51
C ARG A 114 -14.94 26.27 11.07
N VAL A 115 -15.99 26.93 11.55
CA VAL A 115 -17.37 26.64 11.18
C VAL A 115 -17.81 27.61 10.10
N ARG A 116 -18.34 27.08 8.99
CA ARG A 116 -18.86 27.87 7.89
C ARG A 116 -20.27 27.44 7.53
N GLN A 117 -21.08 28.42 7.15
CA GLN A 117 -22.38 28.20 6.52
C GLN A 117 -22.31 28.64 5.05
N SER A 118 -22.89 27.85 4.16
CA SER A 118 -23.02 28.18 2.75
C SER A 118 -23.85 29.45 2.54
N LYS A 119 -23.64 30.14 1.42
CA LYS A 119 -24.33 31.41 1.10
C LYS A 119 -25.87 31.26 1.03
N ASP A 120 -26.37 30.07 0.72
CA ASP A 120 -27.80 29.75 0.68
C ASP A 120 -28.36 29.29 2.04
N GLY A 121 -27.53 29.25 3.09
CA GLY A 121 -27.90 28.88 4.45
C GLY A 121 -28.09 27.38 4.69
N LYS A 122 -28.00 26.55 3.64
CA LYS A 122 -28.43 25.13 3.69
C LYS A 122 -27.37 24.15 4.17
N ARG A 123 -26.09 24.47 4.02
CA ARG A 123 -24.98 23.57 4.35
C ARG A 123 -24.06 24.20 5.37
N VAL A 124 -23.74 23.44 6.41
CA VAL A 124 -22.78 23.80 7.45
C VAL A 124 -21.62 22.84 7.38
N THR A 125 -20.39 23.34 7.49
CA THR A 125 -19.17 22.53 7.45
C THR A 125 -18.24 22.97 8.57
N VAL A 126 -17.57 22.00 9.20
CA VAL A 126 -16.57 22.22 10.25
C VAL A 126 -15.20 21.76 9.76
N GLY A 127 -14.22 22.67 9.70
CA GLY A 127 -12.90 22.41 9.13
C GLY A 127 -12.89 22.45 7.59
N PRO A 128 -11.85 21.88 6.93
CA PRO A 128 -10.67 21.25 7.55
C PRO A 128 -9.66 22.25 8.13
N ASP A 129 -9.77 23.53 7.81
CA ASP A 129 -8.86 24.55 8.35
C ASP A 129 -9.23 24.96 9.79
N SER A 130 -8.20 25.25 10.58
CA SER A 130 -8.29 25.60 11.99
C SER A 130 -7.60 26.94 12.27
N VAL A 131 -7.98 27.59 13.38
CA VAL A 131 -7.23 28.73 13.93
C VAL A 131 -5.96 28.32 14.68
N ALA A 132 -5.75 27.01 14.88
CA ALA A 132 -4.57 26.42 15.52
C ALA A 132 -4.23 27.09 16.86
N LEU A 133 -2.96 27.45 17.10
CA LEU A 133 -2.48 28.10 18.33
C LEU A 133 -3.21 29.42 18.66
N ARG A 134 -3.89 30.03 17.67
CA ARG A 134 -4.68 31.26 17.86
C ARG A 134 -6.09 31.00 18.36
N LEU A 135 -6.43 29.80 18.82
CA LEU A 135 -7.75 29.49 19.36
C LEU A 135 -8.19 30.49 20.44
N THR A 136 -7.30 30.81 21.38
CA THR A 136 -7.58 31.71 22.51
C THR A 136 -7.66 33.18 22.12
N THR A 137 -7.29 33.55 20.89
CA THR A 137 -7.35 34.95 20.40
C THR A 137 -8.41 35.14 19.33
N ASP A 138 -8.57 34.18 18.43
CA ASP A 138 -9.36 34.32 17.20
C ASP A 138 -10.78 33.77 17.34
N ALA A 139 -11.01 32.80 18.25
CA ALA A 139 -12.34 32.21 18.45
C ALA A 139 -13.31 33.15 19.18
N MET A 140 -14.59 33.05 18.85
CA MET A 140 -15.63 33.95 19.37
C MET A 140 -15.76 33.86 20.90
N VAL A 141 -15.66 32.65 21.46
CA VAL A 141 -15.77 32.40 22.90
C VAL A 141 -14.68 33.09 23.70
N PHE A 142 -13.54 33.43 23.08
CA PHE A 142 -12.47 34.21 23.71
C PHE A 142 -12.53 35.71 23.36
N GLY A 143 -13.37 36.13 22.41
CA GLY A 143 -13.52 37.53 21.98
C GLY A 143 -12.97 37.83 20.60
N GLY A 144 -12.56 36.81 19.85
CA GLY A 144 -12.20 36.92 18.45
C GLY A 144 -13.43 36.99 17.53
N LYS A 145 -13.19 36.83 16.23
CA LYS A 145 -14.20 37.01 15.16
C LYS A 145 -14.50 35.73 14.38
N VAL A 146 -13.79 34.65 14.66
CA VAL A 146 -13.87 33.41 13.90
C VAL A 146 -14.70 32.41 14.67
N MET A 147 -15.77 31.89 14.06
CA MET A 147 -16.56 30.82 14.66
C MET A 147 -15.81 29.49 14.52
N THR A 148 -15.65 28.77 15.63
CA THR A 148 -14.92 27.51 15.74
C THR A 148 -15.79 26.40 16.35
N ALA A 149 -15.33 25.15 16.28
CA ALA A 149 -16.02 24.01 16.88
C ALA A 149 -16.20 24.18 18.40
N SER A 150 -15.20 24.74 19.10
CA SER A 150 -15.31 25.09 20.53
C SER A 150 -16.45 26.09 20.79
N ASP A 151 -16.65 27.07 19.91
CA ASP A 151 -17.74 28.05 20.04
C ASP A 151 -19.12 27.37 19.99
N ILE A 152 -19.31 26.44 19.06
CA ILE A 152 -20.55 25.66 18.90
C ILE A 152 -20.89 24.87 20.15
N VAL A 153 -19.90 24.22 20.75
CA VAL A 153 -20.07 23.34 21.91
C VAL A 153 -20.39 24.13 23.17
N VAL A 154 -19.73 25.28 23.34
CA VAL A 154 -20.01 26.22 24.45
C VAL A 154 -21.39 26.85 24.27
N ALA A 155 -21.77 27.25 23.05
CA ALA A 155 -23.12 27.77 22.75
C ALA A 155 -24.22 26.72 23.03
N ASN A 156 -23.95 25.44 22.77
CA ASN A 156 -24.83 24.33 23.10
C ASN A 156 -24.87 24.01 24.62
N GLY A 157 -24.06 24.67 25.45
CA GLY A 157 -23.96 24.43 26.89
C GLY A 157 -23.28 23.09 27.25
N ALA A 158 -22.58 22.45 26.31
CA ALA A 158 -21.98 21.13 26.53
C ALA A 158 -20.54 21.19 27.07
N ALA A 159 -19.92 22.37 27.09
CA ALA A 159 -18.60 22.60 27.69
C ALA A 159 -18.48 24.01 28.26
N ILE A 160 -17.57 24.18 29.21
CA ILE A 160 -17.23 25.49 29.81
C ILE A 160 -15.80 25.84 29.40
N VAL A 161 -15.67 26.62 28.33
CA VAL A 161 -14.41 27.11 27.79
C VAL A 161 -14.59 28.59 27.43
N GLY A 162 -13.60 29.43 27.73
CA GLY A 162 -13.68 30.87 27.44
C GLY A 162 -14.85 31.57 28.15
N GLN A 163 -15.55 32.46 27.44
CA GLN A 163 -16.66 33.27 27.95
C GLN A 163 -17.96 32.90 27.23
N PRO A 164 -18.86 32.08 27.83
CA PRO A 164 -20.09 31.60 27.20
C PRO A 164 -21.02 32.71 26.67
N GLU A 165 -21.02 33.88 27.33
CA GLU A 165 -21.82 35.05 26.92
C GLU A 165 -21.48 35.56 25.51
N LYS A 166 -20.29 35.26 24.99
CA LYS A 166 -19.85 35.71 23.66
C LYS A 166 -20.36 34.83 22.51
N VAL A 167 -20.94 33.66 22.83
CA VAL A 167 -21.41 32.68 21.84
C VAL A 167 -22.90 32.36 21.97
N LYS A 168 -23.62 33.04 22.87
CA LYS A 168 -25.07 32.84 23.09
C LYS A 168 -25.94 33.19 21.89
N ASP A 169 -25.46 34.07 21.01
CA ASP A 169 -26.22 34.55 19.85
C ASP A 169 -26.09 33.61 18.63
N ILE A 170 -25.36 32.49 18.75
CA ILE A 170 -25.25 31.50 17.68
C ILE A 170 -26.61 30.80 17.51
N PRO A 171 -27.19 30.77 16.30
CA PRO A 171 -28.50 30.14 16.07
C PRO A 171 -28.50 28.63 16.35
N GLU A 172 -29.57 28.14 16.97
CA GLU A 172 -29.73 26.71 17.33
C GLU A 172 -29.63 25.77 16.13
N GLU A 173 -30.21 26.14 14.98
CA GLU A 173 -30.12 25.36 13.74
C GLU A 173 -28.67 25.23 13.24
N LEU A 174 -27.86 26.28 13.39
CA LEU A 174 -26.44 26.26 13.02
C LEU A 174 -25.64 25.35 13.96
N ILE A 175 -25.94 25.40 15.27
CA ILE A 175 -25.36 24.51 16.28
C ILE A 175 -25.65 23.06 15.94
N LYS A 176 -26.93 22.73 15.68
CA LYS A 176 -27.37 21.38 15.34
C LYS A 176 -26.70 20.86 14.06
N ALA A 177 -26.65 21.68 13.02
CA ALA A 177 -26.02 21.31 11.76
C ALA A 177 -24.50 21.13 11.88
N ALA A 178 -23.80 22.00 12.63
CA ALA A 178 -22.38 21.86 12.89
C ALA A 178 -22.06 20.59 13.70
N LYS A 179 -22.84 20.29 14.74
CA LYS A 179 -22.69 19.04 15.51
C LYS A 179 -22.95 17.79 14.67
N ALA A 180 -23.95 17.82 13.80
CA ALA A 180 -24.21 16.73 12.87
C ALA A 180 -23.04 16.53 11.89
N ASP A 181 -22.40 17.62 11.45
CA ASP A 181 -21.20 17.57 10.61
C ASP A 181 -20.00 16.95 11.33
N ILE A 182 -19.72 17.37 12.57
CA ILE A 182 -18.67 16.80 13.44
C ILE A 182 -18.91 15.30 13.64
N LYS A 183 -20.13 14.92 14.04
CA LYS A 183 -20.52 13.52 14.24
C LYS A 183 -20.27 12.69 12.98
N ARG A 184 -20.77 13.14 11.84
CA ARG A 184 -20.62 12.43 10.56
C ARG A 184 -19.14 12.24 10.17
N GLN A 185 -18.30 13.26 10.37
CA GLN A 185 -16.88 13.18 10.09
C GLN A 185 -16.18 12.12 10.98
N VAL A 186 -16.49 12.09 12.29
CA VAL A 186 -15.91 11.12 13.22
C VAL A 186 -16.41 9.70 12.96
N GLU A 187 -17.72 9.50 12.73
CA GLU A 187 -18.29 8.18 12.40
C GLU A 187 -17.65 7.57 11.16
N LYS A 188 -17.48 8.38 10.11
CA LYS A 188 -16.82 7.96 8.87
C LYS A 188 -15.36 7.58 9.11
N ALA A 189 -14.67 8.37 9.93
CA ALA A 189 -13.27 8.11 10.24
C ALA A 189 -13.08 6.85 11.10
N ILE A 190 -14.00 6.57 12.03
CA ILE A 190 -14.03 5.31 12.79
C ILE A 190 -14.31 4.12 11.87
N ASP A 191 -15.27 4.23 10.95
CA ASP A 191 -15.61 3.13 10.04
C ASP A 191 -14.42 2.73 9.15
N ASN A 192 -13.65 3.71 8.67
CA ASN A 192 -12.41 3.48 7.92
C ASN A 192 -11.33 2.76 8.75
N MET A 193 -11.36 2.87 10.07
CA MET A 193 -10.37 2.27 10.98
C MET A 193 -10.81 0.91 11.52
N LYS A 194 -12.01 0.42 11.18
CA LYS A 194 -12.48 -0.89 11.63
C LYS A 194 -11.58 -2.03 11.13
N VAL A 195 -11.42 -3.09 11.92
CA VAL A 195 -10.72 -4.34 11.50
C VAL A 195 -11.70 -5.43 11.11
N SER A 196 -12.96 -5.30 11.52
CA SER A 196 -14.03 -6.27 11.25
C SER A 196 -15.39 -5.58 11.36
N SER A 197 -16.46 -6.34 11.11
CA SER A 197 -17.85 -5.89 11.28
C SER A 197 -18.30 -5.85 12.74
N ALA A 198 -17.43 -6.26 13.69
CA ALA A 198 -17.76 -6.28 15.10
C ALA A 198 -18.05 -4.87 15.63
N PRO A 199 -18.95 -4.72 16.63
CA PRO A 199 -19.18 -3.45 17.30
C PRO A 199 -17.88 -2.90 17.90
N VAL A 200 -17.66 -1.59 17.74
CA VAL A 200 -16.46 -0.90 18.22
C VAL A 200 -16.75 -0.17 19.54
N SER A 201 -15.87 -0.29 20.51
CA SER A 201 -15.79 0.60 21.68
C SER A 201 -14.80 1.73 21.40
N VAL A 202 -15.25 2.98 21.53
CA VAL A 202 -14.41 4.16 21.28
C VAL A 202 -13.78 4.66 22.58
N LEU A 203 -12.46 4.90 22.57
CA LEU A 203 -11.76 5.64 23.63
C LEU A 203 -11.53 7.08 23.14
N LEU A 204 -12.34 8.01 23.64
CA LEU A 204 -12.29 9.40 23.23
C LEU A 204 -11.36 10.19 24.16
N VAL A 205 -10.26 10.69 23.60
CA VAL A 205 -9.19 11.42 24.29
C VAL A 205 -8.83 12.74 23.62
N GLY A 206 -7.93 13.50 24.25
CA GLY A 206 -7.49 14.80 23.78
C GLY A 206 -8.33 15.95 24.32
N GLY A 207 -7.70 17.12 24.49
CA GLY A 207 -8.38 18.31 25.03
C GLY A 207 -9.51 18.85 24.15
N GLY A 208 -9.49 18.53 22.85
CA GLY A 208 -10.55 18.86 21.89
C GLY A 208 -11.72 17.87 21.90
N SER A 209 -11.65 16.76 22.64
CA SER A 209 -12.72 15.74 22.73
C SER A 209 -14.09 16.29 23.12
N ILE A 210 -14.12 17.46 23.76
CA ILE A 210 -15.33 18.21 24.09
C ILE A 210 -16.23 18.47 22.88
N ILE A 211 -15.69 18.50 21.66
CA ILE A 211 -16.49 18.79 20.46
C ILE A 211 -17.44 17.67 20.06
N LEU A 212 -17.18 16.43 20.52
CA LEU A 212 -18.02 15.28 20.22
C LEU A 212 -19.00 15.03 21.37
N THR A 213 -20.22 15.57 21.25
CA THR A 213 -21.24 15.48 22.30
C THR A 213 -22.35 14.46 21.99
N GLU A 214 -22.48 14.05 20.74
CA GLU A 214 -23.53 13.14 20.27
C GLU A 214 -23.09 11.68 20.39
N GLY A 215 -24.06 10.77 20.51
CA GLY A 215 -23.79 9.34 20.35
C GLY A 215 -23.39 9.00 18.91
N LEU A 216 -22.49 8.04 18.74
CA LEU A 216 -21.97 7.59 17.46
C LEU A 216 -22.72 6.35 16.96
N TYR A 217 -23.06 6.31 15.67
CA TYR A 217 -23.62 5.15 14.99
C TYR A 217 -22.55 4.09 14.75
N GLY A 218 -22.93 2.81 14.88
CA GLY A 218 -22.00 1.67 14.69
C GLY A 218 -20.91 1.56 15.77
N VAL A 219 -21.07 2.29 16.89
CA VAL A 219 -20.21 2.25 18.06
C VAL A 219 -21.02 1.72 19.23
N ALA A 220 -20.53 0.66 19.89
CA ALA A 220 -21.21 0.04 21.02
C ALA A 220 -21.24 0.97 22.24
N GLU A 221 -20.11 1.62 22.50
CA GLU A 221 -19.94 2.58 23.60
C GLU A 221 -18.84 3.59 23.25
N CYS A 222 -18.97 4.81 23.77
CA CYS A 222 -17.95 5.84 23.67
C CYS A 222 -17.50 6.22 25.08
N LEU A 223 -16.29 5.82 25.44
CA LEU A 223 -15.70 5.97 26.76
C LEU A 223 -14.78 7.19 26.75
N ARG A 224 -14.88 8.03 27.78
CA ARG A 224 -13.90 9.10 28.06
C ARG A 224 -13.11 8.71 29.30
N PRO A 225 -11.86 8.24 29.14
CA PRO A 225 -11.04 7.87 30.28
C PRO A 225 -10.84 9.04 31.27
N PRO A 226 -10.55 8.76 32.55
CA PRO A 226 -10.06 9.78 33.47
C PRO A 226 -8.82 10.46 32.89
N HIS A 227 -8.70 11.79 33.03
CA HIS A 227 -7.55 12.56 32.50
C HIS A 227 -7.30 12.39 31.00
N HIS A 228 -8.37 12.14 30.22
CA HIS A 228 -8.32 11.95 28.77
C HIS A 228 -7.66 13.12 28.01
N ASP A 229 -7.70 14.34 28.55
CA ASP A 229 -7.05 15.53 28.03
C ASP A 229 -5.51 15.49 28.12
N SER A 230 -4.97 14.61 28.95
CA SER A 230 -3.53 14.40 29.16
C SER A 230 -3.02 13.06 28.62
N ALA A 231 -3.82 12.33 27.81
CA ALA A 231 -3.49 10.99 27.32
C ALA A 231 -2.11 10.92 26.64
N ASN A 232 -1.74 11.93 25.84
CA ASN A 232 -0.43 12.00 25.20
C ASN A 232 0.73 11.96 26.21
N ALA A 233 0.71 12.86 27.20
CA ALA A 233 1.75 12.95 28.21
C ALA A 233 1.81 11.68 29.08
N VAL A 234 0.65 11.11 29.41
CA VAL A 234 0.57 9.83 30.13
C VAL A 234 1.22 8.72 29.31
N GLY A 235 0.88 8.58 28.03
CA GLY A 235 1.47 7.60 27.13
C GLY A 235 2.98 7.70 27.03
N ALA A 236 3.51 8.93 26.93
CA ALA A 236 4.95 9.17 26.93
C ALA A 236 5.60 8.73 28.26
N ALA A 237 4.94 8.96 29.39
CA ALA A 237 5.46 8.61 30.72
C ALA A 237 5.43 7.10 31.01
N ILE A 238 4.51 6.35 30.39
CA ILE A 238 4.37 4.90 30.57
C ILE A 238 5.05 4.08 29.47
N ALA A 239 5.69 4.74 28.50
CA ALA A 239 6.29 4.08 27.35
C ALA A 239 7.28 2.99 27.81
N LYS A 240 7.20 1.84 27.14
CA LYS A 240 7.93 0.63 27.54
C LYS A 240 9.27 0.53 26.80
N VAL A 241 10.23 -0.16 27.40
CA VAL A 241 11.46 -0.55 26.72
C VAL A 241 11.19 -1.82 25.93
N ALA A 242 11.64 -1.88 24.68
CA ALA A 242 11.43 -3.04 23.82
C ALA A 242 12.74 -3.73 23.41
N GLY A 243 12.63 -5.04 23.17
CA GLY A 243 13.58 -5.86 22.47
C GLY A 243 12.87 -6.56 21.33
N GLU A 244 13.42 -6.43 20.12
CA GLU A 244 12.82 -6.99 18.91
C GLU A 244 13.80 -7.95 18.25
N ILE A 245 13.28 -9.10 17.81
CA ILE A 245 13.99 -10.09 17.03
C ILE A 245 13.21 -10.31 15.76
N ASP A 246 13.91 -10.16 14.63
CA ASP A 246 13.42 -10.44 13.29
C ASP A 246 14.37 -11.45 12.64
N VAL A 247 13.93 -12.71 12.57
CA VAL A 247 14.76 -13.83 12.11
C VAL A 247 14.00 -14.72 11.14
N ILE A 248 14.72 -15.28 10.18
CA ILE A 248 14.20 -16.30 9.28
C ILE A 248 14.70 -17.67 9.75
N GLU A 249 13.77 -18.53 10.14
CA GLU A 249 14.06 -19.90 10.55
C GLU A 249 13.64 -20.89 9.46
N VAL A 250 14.56 -21.75 9.04
CA VAL A 250 14.25 -22.89 8.20
C VAL A 250 13.82 -24.05 9.10
N LEU A 251 12.51 -24.31 9.16
CA LEU A 251 11.98 -25.33 10.07
C LEU A 251 12.38 -26.73 9.63
N ALA A 252 12.24 -27.10 8.34
CA ALA A 252 12.72 -28.39 7.79
C ALA A 252 12.49 -29.65 8.67
N GLY A 253 11.38 -29.72 9.41
CA GLY A 253 11.04 -30.82 10.32
C GLY A 253 11.51 -30.66 11.77
N ARG A 254 12.17 -29.54 12.12
CA ARG A 254 12.39 -29.08 13.50
C ARG A 254 11.05 -28.73 14.15
N ASP A 255 11.03 -28.85 15.47
CA ASP A 255 9.91 -28.39 16.29
C ASP A 255 9.77 -26.87 16.17
N GLU A 256 8.65 -26.43 15.61
CA GLU A 256 8.35 -25.01 15.40
C GLU A 256 8.19 -24.27 16.72
N ASP A 257 7.56 -24.92 17.70
CA ASP A 257 7.34 -24.32 19.02
C ASP A 257 8.68 -24.03 19.69
N ALA A 258 9.66 -24.93 19.55
CA ALA A 258 11.01 -24.72 20.06
C ALA A 258 11.74 -23.54 19.37
N ALA A 259 11.54 -23.35 18.06
CA ALA A 259 12.12 -22.21 17.35
C ALA A 259 11.50 -20.88 17.79
N ILE A 260 10.18 -20.87 18.00
CA ILE A 260 9.44 -19.72 18.53
C ILE A 260 9.92 -19.37 19.93
N GLU A 261 10.05 -20.35 20.84
CA GLU A 261 10.51 -20.11 22.21
C GLU A 261 11.95 -19.59 22.27
N ALA A 262 12.83 -20.06 21.38
CA ALA A 262 14.18 -19.52 21.25
C ALA A 262 14.18 -18.05 20.81
N ALA A 263 13.37 -17.70 19.81
CA ALA A 263 13.22 -16.32 19.35
C ALA A 263 12.59 -15.41 20.42
N LYS A 264 11.59 -15.89 21.18
CA LYS A 264 11.02 -15.17 22.33
C LYS A 264 12.08 -14.88 23.38
N THR A 265 12.90 -15.88 23.72
CA THR A 265 13.99 -15.73 24.69
C THR A 265 15.00 -14.67 24.23
N ALA A 266 15.35 -14.67 22.94
CA ALA A 266 16.24 -13.66 22.37
C ALA A 266 15.64 -12.25 22.45
N ALA A 267 14.33 -12.08 22.18
CA ALA A 267 13.64 -10.79 22.28
C ALA A 267 13.59 -10.29 23.72
N ILE A 268 13.32 -11.17 24.69
CA ILE A 268 13.35 -10.85 26.13
C ILE A 268 14.76 -10.38 26.53
N ASN A 269 15.80 -11.10 26.13
CA ASN A 269 17.19 -10.72 26.42
C ASN A 269 17.56 -9.37 25.81
N ALA A 270 17.11 -9.08 24.59
CA ALA A 270 17.29 -7.78 23.96
C ALA A 270 16.60 -6.66 24.75
N ALA A 271 15.37 -6.89 25.24
CA ALA A 271 14.64 -5.91 26.06
C ALA A 271 15.37 -5.64 27.38
N ILE A 272 15.88 -6.68 28.06
CA ILE A 272 16.69 -6.54 29.28
C ILE A 272 17.96 -5.73 28.99
N SER A 273 18.64 -6.03 27.88
CA SER A 273 19.85 -5.31 27.46
C SER A 273 19.57 -3.82 27.22
N ASN A 274 18.38 -3.50 26.70
CA ASN A 274 17.93 -2.12 26.46
C ASN A 274 17.43 -1.43 27.75
N GLY A 275 17.42 -2.12 28.89
CA GLY A 275 17.08 -1.55 30.20
C GLY A 275 15.67 -1.87 30.70
N ALA A 276 14.96 -2.83 30.12
CA ALA A 276 13.68 -3.31 30.64
C ALA A 276 13.86 -4.04 31.98
N ASP A 277 12.89 -3.87 32.88
CA ASP A 277 12.79 -4.64 34.12
C ASP A 277 12.29 -6.05 33.79
N GLU A 278 13.19 -7.03 33.98
CA GLU A 278 12.96 -8.45 33.71
C GLU A 278 11.63 -8.98 34.29
N SER A 279 11.23 -8.51 35.48
CA SER A 279 10.00 -8.96 36.15
C SER A 279 8.71 -8.47 35.48
N THR A 280 8.82 -7.50 34.58
CA THR A 280 7.68 -6.85 33.89
C THR A 280 7.62 -7.20 32.40
N ILE A 281 8.57 -7.98 31.89
CA ILE A 281 8.65 -8.26 30.45
C ILE A 281 7.54 -9.22 30.03
N GLN A 282 6.87 -8.85 28.93
CA GLN A 282 5.91 -9.70 28.24
C GLN A 282 6.15 -9.66 26.73
N ILE A 283 5.72 -10.69 26.02
CA ILE A 283 5.72 -10.70 24.56
C ILE A 283 4.52 -9.86 24.09
N ALA A 284 4.79 -8.69 23.52
CA ALA A 284 3.77 -7.80 22.97
C ALA A 284 3.31 -8.24 21.58
N GLU A 285 4.23 -8.81 20.80
CA GLU A 285 3.99 -9.18 19.42
C GLU A 285 4.73 -10.46 19.06
N LEU A 286 4.03 -11.35 18.36
CA LEU A 286 4.60 -12.51 17.71
C LEU A 286 3.93 -12.61 16.34
N LYS A 287 4.70 -12.30 15.30
CA LYS A 287 4.31 -12.53 13.91
C LYS A 287 5.04 -13.74 13.38
N LYS A 288 4.27 -14.65 12.80
CA LYS A 288 4.74 -15.80 12.07
C LYS A 288 4.39 -15.58 10.59
N ILE A 289 5.40 -15.34 9.77
CA ILE A 289 5.21 -15.02 8.35
C ILE A 289 5.91 -16.11 7.53
N PRO A 290 5.16 -17.08 6.97
CA PRO A 290 5.74 -18.05 6.04
C PRO A 290 6.33 -17.33 4.83
N LEU A 291 7.56 -17.64 4.46
CA LEU A 291 8.17 -17.04 3.28
C LEU A 291 7.60 -17.69 2.01
N GLN A 292 7.16 -16.84 1.08
CA GLN A 292 6.72 -17.26 -0.24
C GLN A 292 7.90 -17.86 -1.01
N TYR A 293 7.62 -18.67 -2.03
CA TYR A 293 8.60 -19.34 -2.89
C TYR A 293 9.50 -20.37 -2.21
N VAL A 294 9.43 -20.60 -0.89
CA VAL A 294 10.31 -21.56 -0.20
C VAL A 294 9.63 -22.90 0.09
N THR A 295 10.25 -24.02 -0.33
CA THR A 295 9.71 -25.39 -0.13
C THR A 295 10.07 -26.01 1.22
N ASN A 296 11.05 -25.45 1.93
CA ASN A 296 11.56 -25.98 3.21
C ASN A 296 10.81 -25.47 4.46
N LYS A 297 9.65 -24.82 4.27
CA LYS A 297 8.87 -24.15 5.33
C LYS A 297 9.68 -23.10 6.10
N ALA A 298 10.48 -22.30 5.38
CA ALA A 298 11.13 -21.13 5.97
C ALA A 298 10.07 -20.14 6.46
N THR A 299 10.20 -19.71 7.70
CA THR A 299 9.25 -18.85 8.38
C THR A 299 10.01 -17.70 9.01
N ARG A 300 9.60 -16.48 8.72
CA ARG A 300 10.09 -15.28 9.40
C ARG A 300 9.32 -15.12 10.71
N PHE A 301 10.05 -15.04 11.81
CA PHE A 301 9.52 -14.71 13.12
C PHE A 301 9.92 -13.28 13.46
N VAL A 302 8.92 -12.43 13.65
CA VAL A 302 9.10 -11.08 14.22
C VAL A 302 8.50 -11.11 15.62
N ILE A 303 9.34 -11.02 16.64
CA ILE A 303 8.93 -11.10 18.04
C ILE A 303 9.40 -9.87 18.78
N LYS A 304 8.45 -9.22 19.47
CA LYS A 304 8.70 -8.04 20.28
C LYS A 304 8.38 -8.34 21.74
N ALA A 305 9.40 -8.21 22.58
CA ALA A 305 9.26 -8.22 24.03
C ALA A 305 9.26 -6.77 24.54
N VAL A 306 8.40 -6.46 25.51
CA VAL A 306 8.31 -5.12 26.12
C VAL A 306 8.27 -5.23 27.63
N GLY A 307 8.90 -4.29 28.33
CA GLY A 307 8.86 -4.19 29.78
C GLY A 307 9.00 -2.75 30.26
N ASN A 308 8.71 -2.50 31.53
CA ASN A 308 8.89 -1.19 32.13
C ASN A 308 10.38 -0.85 32.21
N LEU A 309 10.73 0.43 32.09
CA LEU A 309 12.12 0.88 32.23
C LEU A 309 12.62 0.60 33.67
N HIS A 310 13.72 -0.13 33.80
CA HIS A 310 14.33 -0.40 35.09
C HIS A 310 15.23 0.76 35.53
N VAL A 311 14.74 1.59 36.45
CA VAL A 311 15.49 2.72 36.99
C VAL A 311 16.24 2.31 38.27
N LYS A 312 17.53 1.96 38.16
CA LYS A 312 18.38 1.74 39.36
C LYS A 312 18.97 3.06 39.86
N GLY A 313 18.65 3.45 41.09
CA GLY A 313 19.35 4.53 41.82
C GLY A 313 19.37 5.90 41.14
N GLY A 314 18.43 6.19 40.23
CA GLY A 314 18.37 7.45 39.47
C GLY A 314 19.25 7.52 38.22
N VAL A 315 19.96 6.44 37.85
CA VAL A 315 20.78 6.38 36.64
C VAL A 315 20.44 5.10 35.86
N ALA A 316 19.81 5.26 34.70
CA ALA A 316 19.58 4.13 33.79
C ALA A 316 20.93 3.58 33.30
N ARG A 317 21.03 2.25 33.13
CA ARG A 317 22.24 1.63 32.56
C ARG A 317 22.48 2.20 31.16
N HIS A 318 23.60 2.89 30.97
CA HIS A 318 24.12 3.16 29.63
C HIS A 318 24.39 1.82 28.94
N ALA A 319 23.77 1.59 27.78
CA ALA A 319 24.41 0.77 26.77
C ALA A 319 25.70 1.51 26.39
N GLN A 320 26.86 0.91 26.68
CA GLN A 320 28.13 1.41 26.16
C GLN A 320 28.11 1.28 24.63
N GLN A 321 27.71 2.33 23.92
CA GLN A 321 28.15 2.56 22.55
C GLN A 321 28.60 4.02 22.40
N ASN A 322 29.78 4.16 21.81
CA ASN A 322 30.58 5.36 21.75
C ASN A 322 29.90 6.48 20.94
N GLY A 323 29.60 7.61 21.57
CA GLY A 323 29.18 8.82 20.86
C GLY A 323 29.22 10.04 21.78
N PHE A 324 30.39 10.61 22.02
CA PHE A 324 30.47 11.96 22.56
C PHE A 324 29.93 12.94 21.52
N VAL A 325 28.74 13.50 21.75
CA VAL A 325 28.31 14.70 21.03
C VAL A 325 29.11 15.87 21.62
N ASN A 326 30.13 16.31 20.89
CA ASN A 326 30.93 17.47 21.26
C ASN A 326 30.04 18.72 21.30
N GLY A 327 30.27 19.57 22.31
CA GLY A 327 29.49 20.78 22.58
C GLY A 327 29.34 21.67 21.35
N VAL A 328 28.09 21.89 20.98
CA VAL A 328 27.65 22.94 20.04
C VAL A 328 27.13 24.10 20.88
N ASP A 329 27.53 25.33 20.57
CA ASP A 329 27.12 26.54 21.27
C ASP A 329 25.60 26.79 21.10
N ILE A 330 24.84 26.59 22.19
CA ILE A 330 23.37 26.45 22.21
C ILE A 330 22.63 27.80 22.22
N GLU A 331 23.29 28.94 21.99
CA GLU A 331 22.63 30.26 22.14
C GLU A 331 22.14 30.87 20.82
N GLU A 332 22.76 30.58 19.68
CA GLU A 332 22.29 31.09 18.37
C GLU A 332 21.27 30.16 17.68
N ASP A 333 21.27 28.86 17.98
CA ASP A 333 20.41 27.86 17.29
C ASP A 333 18.97 27.77 17.83
N VAL A 334 18.68 28.27 19.04
CA VAL A 334 17.32 28.15 19.62
C VAL A 334 16.35 29.14 18.98
N GLU A 335 16.78 30.37 18.68
CA GLU A 335 15.94 31.34 17.95
C GLU A 335 15.75 30.94 16.48
N ALA A 336 16.78 30.36 15.85
CA ALA A 336 16.69 29.84 14.49
C ALA A 336 15.78 28.59 14.40
N ALA A 337 15.86 27.68 15.38
CA ALA A 337 14.99 26.50 15.45
C ALA A 337 13.52 26.87 15.75
N VAL A 338 13.26 27.89 16.57
CA VAL A 338 11.90 28.38 16.81
C VAL A 338 11.33 29.06 15.55
N GLU A 339 12.13 29.83 14.81
CA GLU A 339 11.71 30.37 13.51
C GLU A 339 11.51 29.30 12.43
N GLU A 340 12.33 28.23 12.40
CA GLU A 340 12.15 27.12 11.46
C GLU A 340 10.92 26.26 11.78
N VAL A 341 10.61 26.05 13.06
CA VAL A 341 9.36 25.39 13.48
C VAL A 341 8.14 26.24 13.10
N GLU A 342 8.20 27.56 13.29
CA GLU A 342 7.15 28.48 12.84
C GLU A 342 6.99 28.51 11.30
N LYS A 343 8.09 28.37 10.53
CA LYS A 343 8.06 28.30 9.05
C LYS A 343 7.61 26.93 8.53
N ALA A 344 7.96 25.84 9.21
CA ALA A 344 7.57 24.47 8.85
C ALA A 344 6.06 24.23 9.06
N GLU A 345 5.43 24.85 10.06
CA GLU A 345 4.00 24.70 10.34
C GLU A 345 3.09 25.54 9.42
N VAL A 346 3.63 26.53 8.70
CA VAL A 346 2.90 27.27 7.66
C VAL A 346 2.91 26.53 6.32
N ALA A 347 3.77 25.51 6.15
CA ALA A 347 3.64 24.59 5.04
C ALA A 347 2.34 23.81 5.21
N LYS A 348 1.41 23.96 4.26
CA LYS A 348 0.21 23.12 4.18
C LYS A 348 0.67 21.66 4.22
N VAL A 349 0.52 21.00 5.36
CA VAL A 349 0.45 19.55 5.39
C VAL A 349 -0.84 19.23 4.63
N GLU A 350 -0.70 18.93 3.34
CA GLU A 350 -1.75 18.26 2.60
C GLU A 350 -2.08 17.02 3.41
N HIS A 351 -3.24 17.06 4.06
CA HIS A 351 -3.74 15.96 4.85
C HIS A 351 -3.73 14.73 3.95
N GLY A 352 -3.11 13.65 4.43
CA GLY A 352 -2.91 12.41 3.73
C GLY A 352 -4.18 11.91 3.08
N SER A 353 -4.39 12.32 1.83
CA SER A 353 -5.21 11.56 0.91
C SER A 353 -4.38 10.33 0.58
N MET A 354 -4.91 9.13 0.85
CA MET A 354 -4.31 7.90 0.34
C MET A 354 -4.24 7.89 -1.20
N ALA A 355 -4.99 8.76 -1.89
CA ALA A 355 -4.83 8.95 -3.32
C ALA A 355 -3.51 9.70 -3.59
N LYS A 356 -2.62 9.06 -4.35
CA LYS A 356 -1.41 9.70 -4.89
C LYS A 356 -1.78 11.05 -5.53
N PRO A 357 -0.99 12.12 -5.31
CA PRO A 357 -1.20 13.37 -6.02
C PRO A 357 -1.20 13.10 -7.53
N ALA A 358 -2.15 13.73 -8.24
CA ALA A 358 -2.19 13.62 -9.69
C ALA A 358 -0.86 14.13 -10.29
N LEU A 359 -0.48 13.59 -11.44
CA LEU A 359 0.67 14.08 -12.19
C LEU A 359 0.61 15.61 -12.30
N GLY A 360 1.75 16.27 -12.08
CA GLY A 360 1.87 17.74 -12.13
C GLY A 360 1.73 18.34 -13.55
N VAL A 361 1.27 17.56 -14.52
CA VAL A 361 1.06 17.96 -15.92
C VAL A 361 -0.42 17.95 -16.28
N ASP A 362 -0.84 18.87 -17.16
CA ASP A 362 -2.18 18.86 -17.73
C ASP A 362 -2.29 17.71 -18.75
N LEU A 363 -2.92 16.61 -18.33
CA LEU A 363 -3.06 15.42 -19.16
C LEU A 363 -3.95 15.65 -20.39
N THR A 364 -4.79 16.69 -20.42
CA THR A 364 -5.62 17.01 -21.59
C THR A 364 -4.75 17.52 -22.75
N GLN A 365 -3.65 18.21 -22.43
CA GLN A 365 -2.71 18.76 -23.40
C GLN A 365 -1.48 17.88 -23.59
N TYR A 366 -1.16 17.01 -22.63
CA TYR A 366 -0.02 16.11 -22.72
C TYR A 366 -0.08 15.22 -23.97
N ARG A 367 1.06 15.11 -24.66
CA ARG A 367 1.28 14.26 -25.83
C ARG A 367 2.62 13.53 -25.66
N PRO A 368 2.67 12.20 -25.80
CA PRO A 368 3.92 11.46 -25.75
C PRO A 368 4.78 11.81 -26.96
N LYS A 369 6.11 11.75 -26.79
CA LYS A 369 7.06 12.05 -27.87
C LYS A 369 7.23 10.84 -28.79
N VAL A 370 6.67 10.90 -30.00
CA VAL A 370 6.84 9.85 -31.02
C VAL A 370 7.42 10.45 -32.31
N GLU A 371 8.55 9.92 -32.75
CA GLU A 371 9.29 10.36 -33.93
C GLU A 371 9.72 9.13 -34.76
N ASN A 372 9.39 9.12 -36.06
CA ASN A 372 9.78 8.06 -37.00
C ASN A 372 9.38 6.65 -36.53
N GLY A 373 8.17 6.50 -36.01
CA GLY A 373 7.67 5.22 -35.48
C GLY A 373 8.32 4.77 -34.16
N ILE A 374 9.09 5.61 -33.49
CA ILE A 374 9.69 5.33 -32.18
C ILE A 374 9.09 6.26 -31.12
N TRP A 375 8.55 5.65 -30.06
CA TRP A 375 8.11 6.38 -28.88
C TRP A 375 9.26 6.52 -27.88
N HIS A 376 9.65 7.75 -27.58
CA HIS A 376 10.64 8.09 -26.57
C HIS A 376 9.94 8.30 -25.23
N ILE A 377 10.24 7.42 -24.26
CA ILE A 377 9.57 7.40 -22.95
C ILE A 377 10.02 8.58 -22.10
N SER A 378 9.05 9.37 -21.63
CA SER A 378 9.25 10.47 -20.68
C SER A 378 8.98 10.06 -19.21
N PRO A 379 9.35 10.88 -18.22
CA PRO A 379 8.98 10.66 -16.82
C PRO A 379 7.46 10.58 -16.58
N GLU A 380 6.67 11.31 -17.35
CA GLU A 380 5.20 11.26 -17.31
C GLU A 380 4.71 9.91 -17.83
N ASP A 381 5.26 9.44 -18.96
CA ASP A 381 4.90 8.14 -19.55
C ASP A 381 5.18 6.99 -18.58
N VAL A 382 6.31 7.00 -17.86
CA VAL A 382 6.66 5.97 -16.87
C VAL A 382 5.58 5.85 -15.79
N GLN A 383 5.09 6.98 -15.27
CA GLN A 383 4.08 6.99 -14.21
C GLN A 383 2.72 6.52 -14.71
N LEU A 384 2.35 6.89 -15.95
CA LEU A 384 1.13 6.41 -16.60
C LEU A 384 1.20 4.90 -16.84
N ILE A 385 2.31 4.41 -17.41
CA ILE A 385 2.53 2.98 -17.63
C ILE A 385 2.51 2.22 -16.30
N ALA A 386 3.14 2.74 -15.24
CA ALA A 386 3.15 2.09 -13.93
C ALA A 386 1.75 1.87 -13.31
N SER A 387 0.87 2.88 -13.39
CA SER A 387 -0.52 2.72 -12.93
C SER A 387 -1.29 1.72 -13.80
N GLY A 388 -1.09 1.76 -15.13
CA GLY A 388 -1.74 0.81 -16.05
C GLY A 388 -1.26 -0.64 -15.90
N CYS A 389 0.05 -0.85 -15.72
CA CYS A 389 0.62 -2.16 -15.41
C CYS A 389 0.06 -2.71 -14.09
N GLY A 390 -0.18 -1.85 -13.09
CA GLY A 390 -0.91 -2.24 -11.89
C GLY A 390 -2.31 -2.80 -12.21
N VAL A 391 -3.07 -2.10 -13.07
CA VAL A 391 -4.40 -2.58 -13.52
C VAL A 391 -4.29 -3.91 -14.27
N LEU A 392 -3.31 -4.07 -15.18
CA LEU A 392 -3.11 -5.29 -15.96
C LEU A 392 -2.47 -6.44 -15.14
N GLY A 393 -1.95 -6.14 -13.95
CA GLY A 393 -1.33 -7.11 -13.06
C GLY A 393 -2.30 -8.06 -12.38
N THR A 394 -3.61 -7.77 -12.39
CA THR A 394 -4.64 -8.66 -11.82
C THR A 394 -4.32 -9.12 -10.38
N GLY A 395 -3.70 -8.26 -9.57
CA GLY A 395 -3.29 -8.59 -8.20
C GLY A 395 -1.83 -9.05 -8.03
N GLY A 396 -1.13 -9.35 -9.13
CA GLY A 396 0.25 -9.85 -9.17
C GLY A 396 1.21 -9.03 -10.04
N GLY A 397 2.30 -9.66 -10.51
CA GLY A 397 3.36 -9.03 -11.34
C GLY A 397 4.37 -8.15 -10.58
N GLY A 398 4.29 -8.10 -9.25
CA GLY A 398 5.17 -7.31 -8.38
C GLY A 398 4.86 -5.80 -8.37
N SER A 399 5.56 -5.05 -7.50
CA SER A 399 5.31 -3.61 -7.30
C SER A 399 5.73 -2.76 -8.51
N SER A 400 4.76 -2.18 -9.22
CA SER A 400 5.03 -1.22 -10.30
C SER A 400 5.69 0.07 -9.80
N TYR A 401 5.45 0.43 -8.53
CA TYR A 401 6.00 1.64 -7.92
C TYR A 401 7.53 1.62 -7.84
N LEU A 402 8.13 0.54 -7.34
CA LEU A 402 9.59 0.45 -7.19
C LEU A 402 10.30 0.48 -8.54
N MET A 403 9.78 -0.26 -9.53
CA MET A 403 10.35 -0.27 -10.87
C MET A 403 10.19 1.07 -11.60
N ALA A 404 9.07 1.77 -11.38
CA ALA A 404 8.87 3.13 -11.86
C ALA A 404 9.90 4.10 -11.27
N LEU A 405 10.16 4.04 -9.95
CA LEU A 405 11.20 4.87 -9.31
C LEU A 405 12.58 4.60 -9.89
N TYR A 406 12.94 3.33 -10.11
CA TYR A 406 14.21 2.97 -10.73
C TYR A 406 14.32 3.56 -12.14
N THR A 407 13.28 3.40 -12.97
CA THR A 407 13.23 3.94 -14.33
C THR A 407 13.30 5.46 -14.36
N LEU A 408 12.56 6.14 -13.48
CA LEU A 408 12.60 7.60 -13.33
C LEU A 408 14.00 8.09 -12.94
N ASN A 409 14.70 7.36 -12.08
CA ASN A 409 16.08 7.67 -11.73
C ASN A 409 17.02 7.54 -12.94
N LEU A 410 16.87 6.52 -13.78
CA LEU A 410 17.63 6.38 -15.02
C LEU A 410 17.38 7.55 -15.99
N LEU A 411 16.12 7.93 -16.20
CA LEU A 411 15.78 9.08 -17.06
C LEU A 411 16.38 10.39 -16.54
N ARG A 412 16.37 10.61 -15.22
CA ARG A 412 17.04 11.78 -14.58
C ARG A 412 18.55 11.79 -14.84
N GLN A 413 19.17 10.62 -14.99
CA GLN A 413 20.58 10.47 -15.33
C GLN A 413 20.85 10.59 -16.85
N GLY A 414 19.83 10.90 -17.65
CA GLY A 414 19.96 11.10 -19.09
C GLY A 414 19.86 9.81 -19.92
N ALA A 415 19.35 8.72 -19.34
CA ALA A 415 19.07 7.51 -20.09
C ALA A 415 17.99 7.75 -21.16
N GLU A 416 18.11 7.06 -22.29
CA GLU A 416 17.10 7.06 -23.36
C GLU A 416 16.39 5.69 -23.39
N ILE A 417 15.07 5.71 -23.36
CA ILE A 417 14.21 4.52 -23.36
C ILE A 417 13.25 4.66 -24.54
N ARG A 418 13.19 3.63 -25.38
CA ARG A 418 12.49 3.67 -26.67
C ARG A 418 11.55 2.48 -26.81
N VAL A 419 10.38 2.72 -27.38
CA VAL A 419 9.39 1.68 -27.72
C VAL A 419 9.10 1.72 -29.22
N MET A 420 9.01 0.55 -29.86
CA MET A 420 8.72 0.37 -31.28
C MET A 420 7.50 -0.55 -31.48
N ARG A 421 6.89 -0.53 -32.67
CA ARG A 421 5.75 -1.41 -32.98
C ARG A 421 6.25 -2.83 -33.28
N PRO A 422 5.47 -3.87 -32.95
CA PRO A 422 5.75 -5.24 -33.37
C PRO A 422 5.92 -5.36 -34.89
N GLU A 423 5.13 -4.63 -35.68
CA GLU A 423 5.15 -4.67 -37.14
C GLU A 423 6.45 -4.14 -37.76
N ASP A 424 7.21 -3.32 -37.03
CA ASP A 424 8.48 -2.76 -37.49
C ASP A 424 9.66 -3.75 -37.29
N LEU A 425 9.43 -4.90 -36.63
CA LEU A 425 10.41 -5.99 -36.53
C LEU A 425 10.54 -6.76 -37.86
N LYS A 426 11.79 -7.03 -38.26
CA LYS A 426 12.07 -7.99 -39.32
C LYS A 426 11.88 -9.40 -38.77
N ASP A 427 11.47 -10.33 -39.63
CA ASP A 427 11.25 -11.73 -39.24
C ASP A 427 12.50 -12.37 -38.62
N SER A 428 13.68 -11.98 -39.08
CA SER A 428 14.97 -12.50 -38.61
C SER A 428 15.52 -11.80 -37.37
N ASP A 429 14.94 -10.69 -36.93
CA ASP A 429 15.45 -9.93 -35.78
C ASP A 429 15.41 -10.78 -34.52
N ILE A 430 16.48 -10.73 -33.72
CA ILE A 430 16.57 -11.46 -32.46
C ILE A 430 16.01 -10.58 -31.35
N CYS A 431 15.05 -11.10 -30.61
CA CYS A 431 14.40 -10.43 -29.49
C CYS A 431 14.75 -11.15 -28.18
N VAL A 432 15.23 -10.40 -27.20
CA VAL A 432 15.58 -10.93 -25.87
C VAL A 432 14.51 -10.60 -24.84
N PHE A 433 14.49 -11.38 -23.76
CA PHE A 433 13.52 -11.29 -22.69
C PHE A 433 14.21 -11.09 -21.34
N GLY A 434 13.54 -10.44 -20.40
CA GLY A 434 14.01 -10.34 -19.03
C GLY A 434 12.88 -9.94 -18.10
N ALA A 435 12.83 -10.59 -16.94
CA ALA A 435 11.82 -10.34 -15.93
C ALA A 435 12.38 -10.46 -14.51
N GLY A 436 11.70 -9.82 -13.55
CA GLY A 436 11.89 -10.13 -12.14
C GLY A 436 11.22 -11.46 -11.79
N TYR A 437 11.87 -12.27 -10.96
CA TYR A 437 11.38 -13.58 -10.57
C TYR A 437 11.69 -13.86 -9.09
N GLY A 438 10.66 -14.15 -8.31
CA GLY A 438 10.79 -14.45 -6.88
C GLY A 438 9.57 -14.04 -6.07
N ALA A 439 9.74 -14.01 -4.75
CA ALA A 439 8.70 -13.66 -3.80
C ALA A 439 8.40 -12.14 -3.82
N PRO A 440 7.16 -11.72 -4.13
CA PRO A 440 6.76 -10.33 -4.02
C PRO A 440 7.13 -9.69 -2.67
N SER A 441 6.90 -10.40 -1.55
CA SER A 441 7.22 -9.88 -0.22
C SER A 441 8.71 -9.59 -0.01
N VAL A 442 9.60 -10.31 -0.70
CA VAL A 442 11.05 -10.05 -0.64
C VAL A 442 11.41 -8.90 -1.56
N SER A 443 10.85 -8.86 -2.77
CA SER A 443 11.09 -7.79 -3.74
C SER A 443 10.57 -6.41 -3.28
N ASP A 444 9.56 -6.39 -2.41
CA ASP A 444 9.05 -5.15 -1.81
C ASP A 444 10.01 -4.57 -0.74
N GLU A 445 10.78 -5.41 -0.05
CA GLU A 445 11.76 -4.98 0.97
C GLU A 445 13.17 -4.80 0.40
N ARG A 446 13.55 -5.67 -0.53
CA ARG A 446 14.88 -5.70 -1.14
C ARG A 446 14.86 -4.96 -2.47
N VAL A 447 15.33 -3.72 -2.43
CA VAL A 447 15.58 -2.94 -3.66
C VAL A 447 16.56 -3.71 -4.54
N SER A 448 16.17 -3.94 -5.81
CA SER A 448 17.04 -4.61 -6.80
C SER A 448 18.32 -3.80 -7.02
N SER A 449 19.42 -4.51 -7.30
CA SER A 449 20.67 -3.85 -7.71
C SER A 449 20.59 -3.23 -9.10
N GLY A 450 19.59 -3.64 -9.89
CA GLY A 450 19.48 -3.30 -11.30
C GLY A 450 20.26 -4.24 -12.23
N GLU A 451 21.15 -5.11 -11.72
CA GLU A 451 22.01 -5.98 -12.56
C GLU A 451 21.44 -7.40 -12.75
N ASP A 452 20.51 -7.82 -11.89
CA ASP A 452 20.03 -9.20 -11.79
C ASP A 452 19.44 -9.69 -13.13
N VAL A 453 18.59 -8.87 -13.76
CA VAL A 453 17.96 -9.15 -15.06
C VAL A 453 18.98 -9.13 -16.20
N PHE A 454 19.93 -8.19 -16.16
CA PHE A 454 20.97 -8.08 -17.19
C PHE A 454 21.87 -9.31 -17.16
N THR A 455 22.26 -9.76 -15.97
CA THR A 455 23.07 -10.97 -15.78
C THR A 455 22.37 -12.21 -16.32
N ALA A 456 21.04 -12.32 -16.14
CA ALA A 456 20.27 -13.43 -16.70
C ALA A 456 20.24 -13.38 -18.25
N ILE A 457 19.99 -12.20 -18.84
CA ILE A 457 20.02 -12.00 -20.31
C ILE A 457 21.39 -12.41 -20.88
N GLU A 458 22.47 -11.91 -20.29
CA GLU A 458 23.83 -12.18 -20.76
C GLU A 458 24.22 -13.65 -20.62
N ALA A 459 23.76 -14.34 -19.57
CA ALA A 459 23.99 -15.76 -19.38
C ALA A 459 23.34 -16.61 -20.50
N VAL A 460 22.10 -16.29 -20.88
CA VAL A 460 21.41 -16.95 -22.01
C VAL A 460 22.11 -16.64 -23.34
N ASN A 461 22.40 -15.36 -23.60
CA ASN A 461 23.06 -14.93 -24.83
C ASN A 461 24.43 -15.61 -25.02
N THR A 462 25.20 -15.73 -23.94
CA THR A 462 26.51 -16.41 -23.93
C THR A 462 26.37 -17.87 -24.35
N ILE A 463 25.42 -18.60 -23.77
CA ILE A 463 25.19 -20.02 -24.09
C ILE A 463 24.70 -20.21 -25.52
N MET A 464 23.91 -19.27 -26.02
CA MET A 464 23.38 -19.30 -27.39
C MET A 464 24.35 -18.73 -28.44
N GLY A 465 25.48 -18.16 -28.03
CA GLY A 465 26.42 -17.49 -28.93
C GLY A 465 25.86 -16.22 -29.57
N ILE A 466 24.86 -15.58 -28.94
CA ILE A 466 24.25 -14.34 -29.39
C ILE A 466 25.15 -13.18 -28.95
N THR A 467 25.72 -12.47 -29.93
CA THR A 467 26.59 -11.31 -29.69
C THR A 467 25.91 -9.99 -30.02
N ASP A 468 24.78 -10.03 -30.73
CA ASP A 468 23.93 -8.87 -31.01
C ASP A 468 22.45 -9.30 -31.11
N PHE A 469 21.56 -8.41 -30.67
CA PHE A 469 20.11 -8.56 -30.75
C PHE A 469 19.47 -7.20 -31.04
N GLN A 470 18.27 -7.21 -31.60
CA GLN A 470 17.66 -5.99 -32.18
C GLN A 470 16.62 -5.36 -31.27
N ALA A 471 15.92 -6.14 -30.45
CA ALA A 471 14.86 -5.63 -29.58
C ALA A 471 14.74 -6.39 -28.26
N ILE A 472 14.04 -5.77 -27.31
CA ILE A 472 13.69 -6.34 -26.01
C ILE A 472 12.18 -6.51 -25.96
N VAL A 473 11.70 -7.64 -25.46
CA VAL A 473 10.27 -7.92 -25.32
C VAL A 473 9.94 -8.12 -23.84
N THR A 474 8.83 -7.55 -23.42
CA THR A 474 8.31 -7.70 -22.06
C THR A 474 7.75 -9.12 -21.90
N ASP A 475 8.16 -9.84 -20.86
CA ASP A 475 7.58 -11.16 -20.59
C ASP A 475 6.11 -11.04 -20.18
N GLU A 476 5.85 -10.15 -19.23
CA GLU A 476 4.56 -9.99 -18.57
C GLU A 476 4.27 -8.49 -18.38
N ILE A 477 3.15 -7.98 -18.89
CA ILE A 477 2.80 -6.55 -18.73
C ILE A 477 2.33 -6.18 -17.31
N GLY A 478 1.99 -7.18 -16.49
CA GLY A 478 1.46 -6.99 -15.14
C GLY A 478 2.48 -6.44 -14.14
N GLY A 479 2.04 -5.52 -13.28
CA GLY A 479 2.81 -5.05 -12.13
C GLY A 479 4.16 -4.41 -12.49
N GLY A 480 5.20 -4.72 -11.70
CA GLY A 480 6.56 -4.25 -11.92
C GLY A 480 7.26 -4.88 -13.12
N ASN A 481 6.89 -6.11 -13.50
CA ASN A 481 7.41 -6.76 -14.70
C ASN A 481 7.09 -5.99 -15.98
N GLY A 482 5.93 -5.31 -16.04
CA GLY A 482 5.59 -4.46 -17.18
C GLY A 482 6.56 -3.29 -17.43
N LEU A 483 7.38 -2.92 -16.43
CA LEU A 483 8.39 -1.86 -16.55
C LEU A 483 9.83 -2.37 -16.55
N VAL A 484 10.07 -3.65 -16.27
CA VAL A 484 11.42 -4.20 -16.07
C VAL A 484 12.28 -4.13 -17.34
N THR A 485 11.65 -4.05 -18.51
CA THR A 485 12.33 -3.88 -19.80
C THR A 485 12.80 -2.46 -20.06
N MET A 486 12.30 -1.47 -19.32
CA MET A 486 12.70 -0.06 -19.46
C MET A 486 14.18 0.17 -19.06
N PRO A 487 14.66 -0.33 -17.90
CA PRO A 487 16.09 -0.37 -17.60
C PRO A 487 16.92 -1.13 -18.65
N SER A 488 16.41 -2.26 -19.17
CA SER A 488 17.10 -3.03 -20.22
C SER A 488 17.25 -2.23 -21.51
N SER A 489 16.22 -1.47 -21.91
CA SER A 489 16.28 -0.58 -23.08
C SER A 489 17.38 0.46 -22.94
N ALA A 490 17.46 1.11 -21.77
CA ALA A 490 18.52 2.06 -21.45
C ALA A 490 19.91 1.41 -21.47
N ARG A 491 20.05 0.21 -20.87
CA ARG A 491 21.31 -0.51 -20.72
C ARG A 491 21.90 -0.98 -22.04
N TYR A 492 21.06 -1.56 -22.91
CA TYR A 492 21.48 -2.15 -24.18
C TYR A 492 21.32 -1.21 -25.37
N ARG A 493 20.67 -0.06 -25.17
CA ARG A 493 20.31 0.88 -26.24
C ARG A 493 19.55 0.19 -27.37
N ARG A 494 18.60 -0.67 -27.00
CA ARG A 494 17.68 -1.37 -27.90
C ARG A 494 16.24 -0.95 -27.59
N PRO A 495 15.38 -0.83 -28.61
CA PRO A 495 13.96 -0.53 -28.40
C PRO A 495 13.26 -1.71 -27.73
N ILE A 496 12.24 -1.39 -26.94
CA ILE A 496 11.27 -2.33 -26.43
C ILE A 496 10.20 -2.50 -27.50
N VAL A 497 9.76 -3.72 -27.76
CA VAL A 497 8.63 -3.97 -28.65
C VAL A 497 7.34 -3.73 -27.86
N ASP A 498 6.39 -2.99 -28.41
CA ASP A 498 5.08 -2.75 -27.80
C ASP A 498 4.20 -4.01 -27.85
N CYS A 499 4.58 -4.99 -27.04
CA CYS A 499 3.90 -6.26 -26.82
C CYS A 499 4.43 -6.92 -25.55
N ASP A 500 3.71 -7.93 -25.06
CA ASP A 500 4.23 -8.86 -24.06
C ASP A 500 3.79 -10.30 -24.33
N LEU A 501 4.34 -11.26 -23.59
CA LEU A 501 4.03 -12.67 -23.80
C LEU A 501 2.71 -13.11 -23.16
N MET A 502 2.04 -12.26 -22.36
CA MET A 502 0.92 -12.71 -21.52
C MET A 502 -0.34 -11.85 -21.68
N GLY A 503 -0.22 -10.54 -21.85
CA GLY A 503 -1.33 -9.57 -21.84
C GLY A 503 -1.93 -9.30 -20.46
N ARG A 504 -1.41 -9.97 -19.42
CA ARG A 504 -1.80 -9.90 -18.01
C ARG A 504 -0.67 -10.48 -17.15
N ALA A 505 -0.85 -10.55 -15.83
CA ALA A 505 0.03 -11.37 -14.99
C ALA A 505 -0.40 -12.85 -14.93
N TYR A 506 0.61 -13.74 -14.84
CA TYR A 506 0.48 -15.17 -14.64
C TYR A 506 1.61 -15.74 -13.74
N PRO A 507 1.37 -16.87 -13.06
CA PRO A 507 2.28 -17.32 -12.00
C PRO A 507 3.54 -18.06 -12.47
N THR A 508 3.61 -18.54 -13.72
CA THR A 508 4.70 -19.42 -14.19
C THR A 508 5.17 -19.05 -15.60
N LEU A 509 6.42 -19.40 -15.94
CA LEU A 509 7.00 -19.11 -17.25
C LEU A 509 6.25 -19.79 -18.40
N GLU A 510 5.57 -20.91 -18.16
CA GLU A 510 4.83 -21.62 -19.22
C GLU A 510 3.63 -20.84 -19.76
N HIS A 511 3.24 -19.76 -19.07
CA HIS A 511 2.21 -18.82 -19.50
C HIS A 511 2.73 -17.77 -20.51
N GLY A 512 3.97 -17.84 -20.98
CA GLY A 512 4.33 -17.08 -22.19
C GLY A 512 3.63 -17.68 -23.41
N THR A 513 2.83 -16.90 -24.14
CA THR A 513 2.06 -17.38 -25.29
C THR A 513 2.92 -18.11 -26.34
N PRO A 514 4.16 -17.70 -26.70
CA PRO A 514 4.97 -18.50 -27.61
C PRO A 514 5.22 -19.93 -27.12
N TYR A 515 5.36 -20.13 -25.81
CA TYR A 515 5.63 -21.44 -25.22
C TYR A 515 4.41 -22.36 -25.26
N VAL A 516 3.20 -21.80 -25.12
CA VAL A 516 1.94 -22.51 -25.33
C VAL A 516 1.86 -23.06 -26.76
N TYR A 517 2.35 -22.30 -27.73
CA TYR A 517 2.34 -22.67 -29.16
C TYR A 517 3.61 -23.38 -29.64
N GLY A 518 4.36 -24.00 -28.72
CA GLY A 518 5.42 -24.95 -29.04
C GLY A 518 6.81 -24.37 -29.23
N PHE A 519 7.01 -23.06 -29.00
CA PHE A 519 8.36 -22.49 -28.96
C PHE A 519 9.04 -22.79 -27.62
N PRO A 520 10.35 -23.05 -27.59
CA PRO A 520 11.03 -23.45 -26.37
C PRO A 520 11.34 -22.25 -25.45
N VAL A 521 11.08 -22.42 -24.15
CA VAL A 521 11.57 -21.50 -23.10
C VAL A 521 13.08 -21.66 -22.86
N LEU A 522 13.65 -22.82 -23.21
CA LEU A 522 15.04 -23.20 -22.92
C LEU A 522 16.06 -22.73 -23.99
N PRO A 523 17.28 -22.32 -23.59
CA PRO A 523 17.77 -22.24 -22.21
C PRO A 523 17.12 -21.08 -21.44
N VAL A 524 16.96 -21.25 -20.12
CA VAL A 524 16.48 -20.19 -19.21
C VAL A 524 17.50 -19.96 -18.11
N ALA A 525 17.81 -18.70 -17.83
CA ALA A 525 18.74 -18.31 -16.78
C ALA A 525 18.03 -17.66 -15.61
N THR A 526 18.59 -17.83 -14.41
CA THR A 526 18.19 -17.13 -13.18
C THR A 526 19.44 -16.55 -12.54
N ALA A 527 19.40 -15.28 -12.12
CA ALA A 527 20.56 -14.59 -11.55
C ALA A 527 20.21 -13.68 -10.37
N ASP A 528 21.16 -13.51 -9.44
CA ASP A 528 21.05 -12.61 -8.29
C ASP A 528 21.85 -11.32 -8.45
N CYS A 529 21.67 -10.39 -7.51
CA CYS A 529 22.41 -9.12 -7.47
C CYS A 529 23.91 -9.23 -7.18
N LYS A 530 24.42 -10.43 -6.87
CA LYS A 530 25.84 -10.67 -6.63
C LYS A 530 26.55 -11.20 -7.88
N GLY A 531 25.83 -11.31 -8.99
CA GLY A 531 26.33 -11.85 -10.25
C GLY A 531 26.37 -13.38 -10.29
N ASN A 532 25.75 -14.08 -9.33
CA ASN A 532 25.59 -15.52 -9.43
C ASN A 532 24.50 -15.81 -10.46
N SER A 533 24.75 -16.71 -11.40
CA SER A 533 23.78 -17.14 -12.41
C SER A 533 23.74 -18.66 -12.54
N SER A 534 22.55 -19.20 -12.74
CA SER A 534 22.31 -20.61 -13.10
C SER A 534 21.51 -20.68 -14.38
N VAL A 535 21.80 -21.67 -15.23
CA VAL A 535 21.09 -21.85 -16.51
C VAL A 535 20.59 -23.27 -16.64
N VAL A 536 19.30 -23.42 -16.89
CA VAL A 536 18.69 -24.68 -17.28
C VAL A 536 18.73 -24.78 -18.80
N VAL A 537 19.41 -25.80 -19.32
CA VAL A 537 19.55 -26.03 -20.78
C VAL A 537 18.67 -27.18 -21.29
N THR A 538 18.27 -28.09 -20.38
CA THR A 538 17.47 -29.28 -20.71
C THR A 538 16.49 -29.57 -19.56
N ALA A 539 15.24 -29.85 -19.91
CA ALA A 539 14.22 -30.38 -19.01
C ALA A 539 13.18 -31.19 -19.82
N GLU A 540 12.45 -32.08 -19.17
CA GLU A 540 11.44 -32.92 -19.83
C GLU A 540 10.12 -32.19 -20.13
N SER A 541 9.85 -31.08 -19.44
CA SER A 541 8.61 -30.29 -19.58
C SER A 541 8.78 -28.88 -19.01
N ASN A 542 7.92 -27.94 -19.41
CA ASN A 542 7.89 -26.58 -18.83
C ASN A 542 7.65 -26.59 -17.32
N ARG A 543 6.80 -27.51 -16.82
CA ARG A 543 6.60 -27.72 -15.38
C ARG A 543 7.89 -28.08 -14.65
N MET A 544 8.75 -28.89 -15.27
CA MET A 544 10.06 -29.23 -14.70
C MET A 544 11.03 -28.06 -14.76
N VAL A 545 11.02 -27.27 -15.84
CA VAL A 545 11.77 -25.99 -15.92
C VAL A 545 11.40 -25.08 -14.76
N GLU A 546 10.10 -24.86 -14.56
CA GLU A 546 9.55 -24.04 -13.47
C GLU A 546 10.03 -24.52 -12.09
N SER A 547 10.00 -25.84 -11.87
CA SER A 547 10.48 -26.45 -10.61
C SER A 547 11.98 -26.22 -10.37
N LEU A 548 12.81 -26.28 -11.42
CA LEU A 548 14.26 -26.07 -11.33
C LEU A 548 14.62 -24.62 -11.04
N ILE A 549 14.01 -23.66 -11.75
CA ILE A 549 14.29 -22.24 -11.54
C ILE A 549 13.75 -21.74 -10.20
N ARG A 550 12.62 -22.28 -9.70
CA ARG A 550 12.10 -21.96 -8.36
C ARG A 550 13.09 -22.36 -7.28
N ASN A 551 13.61 -23.58 -7.33
CA ASN A 551 14.61 -24.04 -6.37
C ASN A 551 15.90 -23.20 -6.44
N THR A 552 16.29 -22.77 -7.64
CA THR A 552 17.42 -21.86 -7.83
C THR A 552 17.14 -20.49 -7.20
N CYS A 553 15.97 -19.90 -7.45
CA CYS A 553 15.57 -18.61 -6.88
C CYS A 553 15.61 -18.61 -5.35
N ILE A 554 15.18 -19.71 -4.69
CA ILE A 554 15.31 -19.88 -3.24
C ILE A 554 16.76 -19.74 -2.79
N VAL A 555 17.67 -20.48 -3.42
CA VAL A 555 19.10 -20.48 -3.09
C VAL A 555 19.73 -19.11 -3.30
N LEU A 556 19.25 -18.37 -4.31
CA LEU A 556 19.70 -17.02 -4.67
C LEU A 556 19.05 -15.90 -3.84
N GLY A 557 18.24 -16.25 -2.82
CA GLY A 557 17.67 -15.29 -1.88
C GLY A 557 16.28 -14.78 -2.26
N ASN A 558 15.47 -15.60 -2.94
CA ASN A 558 14.04 -15.40 -3.23
C ASN A 558 13.67 -14.15 -4.03
N SER A 559 14.64 -13.46 -4.63
CA SER A 559 14.42 -12.36 -5.57
C SER A 559 15.57 -12.32 -6.55
N THR A 560 15.27 -12.57 -7.83
CA THR A 560 16.24 -12.82 -8.90
C THR A 560 15.77 -12.20 -10.20
N GLY A 561 16.68 -11.95 -11.13
CA GLY A 561 16.35 -11.76 -12.54
C GLY A 561 16.23 -13.11 -13.25
N THR A 562 15.33 -13.20 -14.23
CA THR A 562 15.19 -14.37 -15.11
C THR A 562 15.19 -13.93 -16.56
N ALA A 563 15.69 -14.79 -17.45
CA ALA A 563 15.64 -14.58 -18.89
C ALA A 563 15.44 -15.92 -19.60
N GLY A 564 14.42 -16.00 -20.45
CA GLY A 564 14.17 -17.13 -21.33
C GLY A 564 14.99 -17.05 -22.63
N ARG A 565 14.84 -18.08 -23.45
CA ARG A 565 15.45 -18.16 -24.78
C ARG A 565 15.00 -17.00 -25.68
N PRO A 566 15.92 -16.23 -26.30
CA PRO A 566 15.60 -15.28 -27.35
C PRO A 566 14.82 -15.91 -28.51
N LEU A 567 13.86 -15.16 -29.04
CA LEU A 567 12.99 -15.56 -30.15
C LEU A 567 13.13 -14.60 -31.33
N ASN A 568 12.76 -15.08 -32.51
CA ASN A 568 12.82 -14.31 -33.75
C ASN A 568 11.59 -13.42 -33.91
N GLY A 569 11.74 -12.30 -34.63
CA GLY A 569 10.68 -11.31 -34.83
C GLY A 569 9.39 -11.85 -35.45
N ASN A 570 9.45 -12.90 -36.29
CA ASN A 570 8.23 -13.56 -36.78
C ASN A 570 7.43 -14.23 -35.65
N VAL A 571 8.11 -14.90 -34.71
CA VAL A 571 7.48 -15.51 -33.54
C VAL A 571 6.86 -14.45 -32.64
N ILE A 572 7.56 -13.33 -32.45
CA ILE A 572 7.05 -12.20 -31.66
C ILE A 572 5.76 -11.67 -32.28
N LYS A 573 5.72 -11.42 -33.60
CA LYS A 573 4.54 -10.89 -34.28
C LYS A 573 3.33 -11.82 -34.23
N ASP A 574 3.55 -13.13 -34.32
CA ASP A 574 2.46 -14.12 -34.43
C ASP A 574 1.93 -14.59 -33.06
N TYR A 575 2.80 -14.65 -32.04
CA TYR A 575 2.51 -15.34 -30.78
C TYR A 575 2.72 -14.48 -29.53
N THR A 576 2.64 -13.16 -29.63
CA THR A 576 2.62 -12.25 -28.47
C THR A 576 1.34 -11.42 -28.45
N VAL A 577 1.04 -10.81 -27.30
CA VAL A 577 -0.09 -9.90 -27.14
C VAL A 577 0.38 -8.49 -27.54
N PRO A 578 -0.14 -7.89 -28.62
CA PRO A 578 0.37 -6.63 -29.12
C PRO A 578 -0.20 -5.42 -28.34
N ASN A 579 0.55 -4.32 -28.40
CA ASN A 579 0.18 -2.99 -27.91
C ASN A 579 -0.03 -2.90 -26.38
N THR A 580 0.58 -3.78 -25.60
CA THR A 580 0.30 -3.87 -24.16
C THR A 580 0.99 -2.78 -23.34
N ILE A 581 2.13 -2.24 -23.80
CA ILE A 581 2.75 -1.05 -23.19
C ILE A 581 1.89 0.19 -23.49
N SER A 582 1.40 0.32 -24.73
CA SER A 582 0.42 1.35 -25.08
C SER A 582 -0.87 1.22 -24.26
N GLN A 583 -1.38 -0.01 -24.07
CA GLN A 583 -2.57 -0.26 -23.24
C GLN A 583 -2.36 0.20 -21.80
N ALA A 584 -1.22 -0.15 -21.19
CA ALA A 584 -0.86 0.30 -19.85
C ALA A 584 -0.83 1.83 -19.77
N TRP A 585 -0.22 2.50 -20.75
CA TRP A 585 -0.19 3.96 -20.80
C TRP A 585 -1.59 4.58 -20.87
N TYR A 586 -2.47 4.09 -21.73
CA TYR A 586 -3.83 4.63 -21.82
C TYR A 586 -4.68 4.35 -20.57
N LEU A 587 -4.52 3.17 -19.96
CA LEU A 587 -5.19 2.83 -18.70
C LEU A 587 -4.75 3.77 -17.58
N GLY A 588 -3.44 3.95 -17.40
CA GLY A 588 -2.91 4.92 -16.45
C GLY A 588 -3.39 6.34 -16.76
N ARG A 589 -3.34 6.77 -18.02
CA ARG A 589 -3.83 8.10 -18.42
C ARG A 589 -5.29 8.29 -18.07
N ALA A 590 -6.15 7.29 -18.29
CA ALA A 590 -7.56 7.34 -17.93
C ALA A 590 -7.76 7.49 -16.42
N VAL A 591 -7.03 6.72 -15.61
CA VAL A 591 -7.07 6.80 -14.14
C VAL A 591 -6.61 8.17 -13.64
N HIS A 592 -5.45 8.65 -14.09
CA HIS A 592 -4.90 9.93 -13.65
C HIS A 592 -5.74 11.11 -14.12
N LEU A 593 -6.24 11.08 -15.36
CA LEU A 593 -7.14 12.12 -15.87
C LEU A 593 -8.44 12.15 -15.07
N ALA A 594 -9.03 10.99 -14.79
CA ALA A 594 -10.23 10.89 -13.97
C ALA A 594 -10.05 11.53 -12.58
N ARG A 595 -8.87 11.38 -11.96
CA ARG A 595 -8.53 12.09 -10.72
C ARG A 595 -8.48 13.61 -10.90
N GLN A 596 -7.77 14.10 -11.92
CA GLN A 596 -7.65 15.54 -12.20
C GLN A 596 -9.00 16.19 -12.48
N THR A 597 -9.89 15.49 -13.20
CA THR A 597 -11.20 16.02 -13.62
C THR A 597 -12.36 15.60 -12.72
N LYS A 598 -12.10 14.82 -11.66
CA LYS A 598 -13.12 14.20 -10.78
C LYS A 598 -14.19 13.41 -11.54
N LEU A 599 -13.78 12.74 -12.62
CA LEU A 599 -14.66 11.87 -13.41
C LEU A 599 -14.59 10.43 -12.87
N ASP A 600 -15.58 9.63 -13.23
CA ASP A 600 -15.55 8.19 -12.95
C ASP A 600 -14.45 7.50 -13.78
N PHE A 601 -13.48 6.89 -13.12
CA PHE A 601 -12.34 6.23 -13.78
C PHE A 601 -12.72 4.97 -14.55
N ILE A 602 -13.76 4.22 -14.16
CA ILE A 602 -14.24 3.08 -14.96
C ILE A 602 -14.84 3.59 -16.26
N LYS A 603 -15.62 4.66 -16.22
CA LYS A 603 -16.14 5.30 -17.43
C LYS A 603 -15.01 5.83 -18.31
N ALA A 604 -13.95 6.38 -17.71
CA ALA A 604 -12.77 6.79 -18.47
C ALA A 604 -12.09 5.58 -19.14
N ILE A 605 -11.85 4.49 -18.41
CA ILE A 605 -11.26 3.25 -18.92
C ILE A 605 -12.13 2.65 -20.04
N SER A 606 -13.45 2.67 -19.92
CA SER A 606 -14.36 2.11 -20.93
C SER A 606 -14.34 2.84 -22.27
N THR A 607 -13.80 4.07 -22.33
CA THR A 607 -13.58 4.77 -23.61
C THR A 607 -12.30 4.34 -24.32
N ILE A 608 -11.44 3.57 -23.64
CA ILE A 608 -10.13 3.16 -24.12
C ILE A 608 -10.13 1.69 -24.54
N THR A 609 -10.65 0.82 -23.69
CA THR A 609 -10.61 -0.64 -23.86
C THR A 609 -11.94 -1.25 -23.41
N PRO A 610 -12.34 -2.41 -23.97
CA PRO A 610 -13.45 -3.18 -23.41
C PRO A 610 -13.19 -3.48 -21.93
N VAL A 611 -14.12 -3.05 -21.08
CA VAL A 611 -14.08 -3.25 -19.64
C VAL A 611 -15.50 -3.40 -19.12
N THR A 612 -15.68 -4.29 -18.16
CA THR A 612 -16.96 -4.52 -17.48
C THR A 612 -16.78 -4.23 -16.00
N ALA A 613 -17.63 -3.34 -15.45
CA ALA A 613 -17.71 -3.17 -14.01
C ALA A 613 -18.40 -4.40 -13.40
N LEU A 614 -17.64 -5.24 -12.71
CA LEU A 614 -18.16 -6.46 -12.08
C LEU A 614 -18.87 -6.14 -10.77
N TYR A 615 -18.29 -5.24 -9.97
CA TYR A 615 -18.80 -4.97 -8.63
C TYR A 615 -18.29 -3.65 -8.06
N THR A 616 -19.01 -3.06 -7.12
CA THR A 616 -18.56 -1.94 -6.28
C THR A 616 -19.01 -2.22 -4.85
N GLY A 617 -18.07 -2.20 -3.90
CA GLY A 617 -18.35 -2.66 -2.55
C GLY A 617 -17.24 -2.38 -1.56
N LYS A 618 -17.43 -2.87 -0.33
CA LYS A 618 -16.45 -2.83 0.76
C LYS A 618 -15.91 -4.23 1.04
N ILE A 619 -14.60 -4.38 1.17
CA ILE A 619 -13.99 -5.64 1.58
C ILE A 619 -14.42 -5.98 3.01
N VAL A 620 -15.03 -7.15 3.20
CA VAL A 620 -15.53 -7.63 4.51
C VAL A 620 -14.79 -8.85 5.04
N ASP A 621 -14.03 -9.55 4.19
CA ASP A 621 -13.17 -10.64 4.63
C ASP A 621 -11.99 -10.81 3.66
N VAL A 622 -10.83 -11.19 4.19
CA VAL A 622 -9.64 -11.56 3.41
C VAL A 622 -8.94 -12.71 4.12
N THR A 623 -8.88 -13.87 3.47
CA THR A 623 -8.11 -15.01 3.97
C THR A 623 -6.88 -15.23 3.10
N ARG A 624 -5.77 -15.62 3.73
CA ARG A 624 -4.49 -15.88 3.07
C ARG A 624 -3.83 -17.09 3.69
N ASP A 625 -3.24 -17.91 2.84
CA ASP A 625 -2.34 -18.98 3.20
C ASP A 625 -1.16 -18.98 2.21
N VAL A 626 -0.03 -19.52 2.64
CA VAL A 626 1.14 -19.70 1.78
C VAL A 626 1.28 -21.19 1.50
N SER A 627 0.99 -21.59 0.26
CA SER A 627 1.05 -22.99 -0.15
C SER A 627 1.80 -23.12 -1.47
N ARG A 628 2.72 -24.10 -1.52
CA ARG A 628 3.57 -24.40 -2.69
C ARG A 628 4.31 -23.19 -3.26
N GLY A 629 4.66 -22.22 -2.41
CA GLY A 629 5.39 -21.02 -2.79
C GLY A 629 4.53 -19.86 -3.31
N TYR A 630 3.20 -20.00 -3.34
CA TYR A 630 2.27 -18.94 -3.74
C TYR A 630 1.47 -18.43 -2.54
N THR A 631 1.02 -17.18 -2.61
CA THR A 631 -0.02 -16.68 -1.70
C THR A 631 -1.37 -17.06 -2.28
N ILE A 632 -2.05 -17.99 -1.64
CA ILE A 632 -3.38 -18.43 -2.03
C ILE A 632 -4.38 -17.90 -1.01
N GLY A 633 -5.52 -17.42 -1.48
CA GLY A 633 -6.51 -16.84 -0.59
C GLY A 633 -7.80 -16.51 -1.30
N ARG A 634 -8.68 -15.84 -0.57
CA ARG A 634 -9.90 -15.24 -1.13
C ARG A 634 -10.18 -13.89 -0.48
N VAL A 635 -10.84 -13.04 -1.22
CA VAL A 635 -11.43 -11.80 -0.72
C VAL A 635 -12.94 -11.84 -0.90
N VAL A 636 -13.67 -11.35 0.12
CA VAL A 636 -15.12 -11.21 0.11
C VAL A 636 -15.46 -9.72 0.16
N ILE A 637 -16.33 -9.28 -0.75
CA ILE A 637 -16.72 -7.89 -0.91
C ILE A 637 -18.23 -7.78 -0.77
N ALA A 638 -18.70 -6.92 0.12
CA ALA A 638 -20.10 -6.65 0.35
C ALA A 638 -20.57 -5.37 -0.37
N PRO A 639 -21.87 -5.25 -0.70
CA PRO A 639 -22.43 -4.00 -1.23
C PRO A 639 -22.22 -2.85 -0.25
N LEU A 640 -22.05 -1.63 -0.77
CA LEU A 640 -21.97 -0.43 0.06
C LEU A 640 -23.32 -0.15 0.74
N SER A 641 -23.28 0.33 1.99
CA SER A 641 -24.46 0.84 2.68
C SER A 641 -24.95 2.17 2.05
N ALA A 642 -26.15 2.63 2.40
CA ALA A 642 -26.71 3.88 1.87
C ALA A 642 -25.79 5.09 2.16
N ASP A 643 -25.28 5.20 3.38
CA ASP A 643 -24.37 6.27 3.79
C ASP A 643 -23.01 6.17 3.09
N GLU A 644 -22.55 4.95 2.79
CA GLU A 644 -21.31 4.71 2.06
C GLU A 644 -21.42 5.02 0.56
N ALA A 645 -22.64 4.90 0.02
CA ALA A 645 -22.94 5.18 -1.38
C ALA A 645 -23.05 6.69 -1.67
N GLU A 646 -23.57 7.49 -0.73
CA GLU A 646 -23.70 8.96 -0.86
C GLU A 646 -22.33 9.66 -1.08
N ASP A 647 -21.24 9.14 -0.52
CA ASP A 647 -19.88 9.65 -0.76
C ASP A 647 -19.33 9.31 -2.16
N SER A 648 -19.85 8.25 -2.79
CA SER A 648 -19.50 7.86 -4.16
C SER A 648 -20.32 8.63 -5.22
N GLU A 649 -21.35 9.39 -4.83
CA GLU A 649 -22.28 10.05 -5.75
C GLU A 649 -21.66 11.20 -6.58
N SER A 650 -20.40 11.57 -6.35
CA SER A 650 -19.68 12.42 -7.32
C SER A 650 -19.24 11.68 -8.59
N SER A 651 -19.32 10.33 -8.61
CA SER A 651 -18.89 9.49 -9.74
C SER A 651 -19.81 8.28 -9.96
N SER A 652 -20.85 8.51 -10.76
CA SER A 652 -21.70 7.56 -11.51
C SER A 652 -22.68 6.64 -10.76
N LYS A 653 -23.92 6.61 -11.30
CA LYS A 653 -25.01 5.67 -10.99
C LYS A 653 -24.74 4.24 -11.49
N VAL A 654 -23.54 3.72 -11.30
CA VAL A 654 -23.25 2.28 -11.50
C VAL A 654 -23.10 1.64 -10.12
N VAL A 655 -24.12 1.80 -9.28
CA VAL A 655 -24.33 0.87 -8.17
C VAL A 655 -24.89 -0.38 -8.84
N THR A 656 -24.09 -1.45 -8.90
CA THR A 656 -24.65 -2.75 -9.26
C THR A 656 -25.81 -3.00 -8.30
N ALA A 657 -27.03 -3.19 -8.81
CA ALA A 657 -28.23 -3.50 -8.00
C ALA A 657 -28.13 -4.86 -7.27
N GLU A 658 -26.96 -5.49 -7.35
CA GLU A 658 -26.62 -6.75 -6.73
C GLU A 658 -26.54 -6.58 -5.21
N LYS A 659 -27.22 -7.47 -4.50
CA LYS A 659 -27.27 -7.49 -3.03
C LYS A 659 -26.42 -8.61 -2.44
N ARG A 660 -26.05 -9.59 -3.27
CA ARG A 660 -25.16 -10.69 -2.91
C ARG A 660 -23.72 -10.19 -2.75
N LEU A 661 -22.92 -10.95 -2.01
CA LEU A 661 -21.49 -10.70 -1.84
C LEU A 661 -20.75 -11.13 -3.12
N LEU A 662 -19.58 -10.54 -3.36
CA LEU A 662 -18.64 -11.02 -4.37
C LEU A 662 -17.46 -11.72 -3.70
N VAL A 663 -17.13 -12.93 -4.17
CA VAL A 663 -15.94 -13.67 -3.76
C VAL A 663 -14.95 -13.73 -4.93
N ILE A 664 -13.68 -13.45 -4.64
CA ILE A 664 -12.58 -13.55 -5.60
C ILE A 664 -11.46 -14.39 -4.97
N PRO A 665 -11.26 -15.65 -5.39
CA PRO A 665 -10.05 -16.40 -5.06
C PRO A 665 -8.83 -15.87 -5.82
N PHE A 666 -7.66 -16.01 -5.22
CA PHE A 666 -6.39 -15.60 -5.82
C PHE A 666 -5.25 -16.59 -5.52
N GLN A 667 -4.29 -16.65 -6.45
CA GLN A 667 -2.98 -17.28 -6.29
C GLN A 667 -1.93 -16.29 -6.79
N ASN A 668 -1.50 -15.35 -5.94
CA ASN A 668 -0.89 -14.07 -6.32
C ASN A 668 -1.81 -13.19 -7.19
N GLU A 669 -2.31 -13.71 -8.32
CA GLU A 669 -3.27 -13.09 -9.22
C GLU A 669 -4.73 -13.51 -8.93
N TYR A 670 -5.70 -12.65 -9.26
CA TYR A 670 -7.13 -12.90 -9.14
C TYR A 670 -7.62 -13.88 -10.23
N LEU A 671 -8.29 -14.95 -9.79
CA LEU A 671 -8.57 -16.12 -10.63
C LEU A 671 -10.02 -16.19 -11.15
N SER A 672 -10.98 -15.83 -10.31
CA SER A 672 -12.40 -15.81 -10.68
C SER A 672 -13.16 -14.79 -9.85
N ALA A 673 -14.37 -14.43 -10.30
CA ALA A 673 -15.30 -13.63 -9.55
C ALA A 673 -16.66 -14.33 -9.55
N ALA A 674 -17.27 -14.49 -8.37
CA ALA A 674 -18.54 -15.15 -8.21
C ALA A 674 -19.43 -14.45 -7.19
N TYR A 675 -20.74 -14.43 -7.43
CA TYR A 675 -21.70 -13.99 -6.43
C TYR A 675 -22.06 -15.12 -5.46
N VAL A 676 -22.13 -14.78 -4.18
CA VAL A 676 -22.50 -15.70 -3.09
C VAL A 676 -23.49 -15.04 -2.13
N ASP A 677 -24.34 -15.85 -1.50
CA ASP A 677 -25.37 -15.37 -0.56
C ASP A 677 -24.85 -15.17 0.88
N ASP A 678 -23.71 -15.78 1.24
CA ASP A 678 -23.14 -15.76 2.60
C ASP A 678 -21.61 -15.60 2.58
N GLU A 679 -21.04 -14.95 3.59
CA GLU A 679 -19.61 -14.64 3.75
C GLU A 679 -18.74 -15.90 3.81
N LYS A 680 -19.31 -17.01 4.32
CA LYS A 680 -18.59 -18.29 4.35
C LYS A 680 -18.48 -18.95 2.98
N ALA A 681 -19.28 -18.53 2.00
CA ALA A 681 -19.38 -19.15 0.68
C ALA A 681 -19.75 -20.65 0.73
N GLU A 682 -20.52 -21.09 1.74
CA GLU A 682 -20.97 -22.49 1.90
C GLU A 682 -22.16 -22.87 0.97
N GLY A 683 -22.40 -22.08 -0.09
CA GLY A 683 -23.56 -22.18 -0.98
C GLY A 683 -23.21 -22.30 -2.47
N LYS A 684 -24.20 -22.11 -3.34
CA LYS A 684 -24.00 -22.14 -4.80
C LYS A 684 -23.33 -20.85 -5.26
N GLU A 685 -22.17 -20.96 -5.89
CA GLU A 685 -21.47 -19.84 -6.51
C GLU A 685 -22.03 -19.54 -7.90
N ASP A 686 -22.41 -18.28 -8.15
CA ASP A 686 -22.76 -17.78 -9.47
C ASP A 686 -21.54 -17.08 -10.07
N VAL A 687 -20.66 -17.89 -10.68
CA VAL A 687 -19.42 -17.42 -11.32
C VAL A 687 -19.76 -16.47 -12.46
N ILE A 688 -19.19 -15.27 -12.46
CA ILE A 688 -19.44 -14.23 -13.48
C ILE A 688 -18.25 -13.96 -14.40
N CYS A 689 -17.02 -14.26 -13.94
CA CYS A 689 -15.79 -14.06 -14.70
C CYS A 689 -14.75 -15.07 -14.22
N THR A 690 -13.94 -15.60 -15.15
CA THR A 690 -12.82 -16.49 -14.83
C THR A 690 -11.60 -16.14 -15.70
N VAL A 691 -10.41 -16.52 -15.22
CA VAL A 691 -9.22 -16.60 -16.07
C VAL A 691 -9.50 -17.39 -17.35
N PRO A 692 -8.94 -17.02 -18.53
CA PRO A 692 -7.86 -16.05 -18.73
C PRO A 692 -8.27 -14.57 -18.71
N ASP A 693 -9.57 -14.24 -18.69
CA ASP A 693 -10.01 -12.84 -18.61
C ASP A 693 -9.47 -12.16 -17.34
N LEU A 694 -9.07 -10.90 -17.48
CA LEU A 694 -8.41 -10.14 -16.43
C LEU A 694 -9.43 -9.71 -15.40
N ILE A 695 -9.11 -9.90 -14.12
CA ILE A 695 -9.90 -9.40 -13.00
C ILE A 695 -8.98 -8.47 -12.20
N SER A 696 -9.42 -7.24 -11.98
CA SER A 696 -8.63 -6.24 -11.23
C SER A 696 -9.49 -5.57 -10.17
N ILE A 697 -8.94 -5.45 -8.97
CA ILE A 697 -9.55 -4.74 -7.84
C ILE A 697 -8.91 -3.37 -7.74
N LEU A 698 -9.71 -2.32 -7.86
CA LEU A 698 -9.26 -0.92 -7.85
C LEU A 698 -9.70 -0.24 -6.56
N GLY A 699 -8.82 0.57 -5.98
CA GLY A 699 -9.15 1.48 -4.88
C GLY A 699 -10.07 2.62 -5.33
N GLN A 700 -10.47 3.47 -4.38
CA GLN A 700 -11.30 4.65 -4.67
C GLN A 700 -10.58 5.68 -5.55
N ASP A 701 -9.26 5.70 -5.53
CA ASP A 701 -8.45 6.53 -6.41
C ASP A 701 -8.28 5.90 -7.80
N GLY A 702 -8.70 4.66 -8.02
CA GLY A 702 -8.51 3.93 -9.27
C GLY A 702 -7.12 3.29 -9.43
N GLU A 703 -6.23 3.36 -8.43
CA GLU A 703 -5.04 2.50 -8.43
C GLU A 703 -5.47 1.04 -8.24
N ALA A 704 -4.75 0.12 -8.88
CA ALA A 704 -4.96 -1.30 -8.64
C ALA A 704 -4.39 -1.71 -7.29
N LEU A 705 -5.08 -2.62 -6.61
CA LEU A 705 -4.65 -3.25 -5.38
C LEU A 705 -4.08 -4.62 -5.70
N GLY A 706 -2.84 -4.87 -5.26
CA GLY A 706 -2.24 -6.20 -5.26
C GLY A 706 -2.91 -7.12 -4.25
N SER A 707 -2.79 -8.44 -4.42
CA SER A 707 -3.24 -9.40 -3.41
C SER A 707 -2.62 -9.19 -2.01
N PRO A 708 -1.39 -8.67 -1.84
CA PRO A 708 -0.87 -8.28 -0.52
C PRO A 708 -1.50 -7.01 0.07
N GLU A 709 -2.15 -6.16 -0.74
CA GLU A 709 -2.72 -4.87 -0.31
C GLU A 709 -4.18 -4.95 0.18
N LEU A 710 -4.85 -6.08 -0.08
CA LEU A 710 -6.23 -6.30 0.32
C LEU A 710 -6.39 -6.34 1.85
N ARG A 711 -7.39 -5.64 2.38
CA ARG A 711 -7.69 -5.61 3.81
C ARG A 711 -9.15 -5.26 4.04
N TYR A 712 -9.65 -5.66 5.20
CA TYR A 712 -10.99 -5.30 5.65
C TYR A 712 -11.22 -3.78 5.56
N GLY A 713 -12.43 -3.38 5.19
CA GLY A 713 -12.87 -1.99 5.21
C GLY A 713 -12.54 -1.20 3.95
N LEU A 714 -11.68 -1.70 3.06
CA LEU A 714 -11.40 -1.00 1.81
C LEU A 714 -12.62 -0.96 0.91
N LYS A 715 -12.98 0.26 0.49
CA LYS A 715 -13.94 0.48 -0.59
C LYS A 715 -13.23 0.29 -1.91
N VAL A 716 -13.75 -0.62 -2.72
CA VAL A 716 -13.13 -1.08 -3.96
C VAL A 716 -14.13 -1.17 -5.10
N ARG A 717 -13.61 -1.13 -6.32
CA ARG A 717 -14.36 -1.45 -7.53
C ARG A 717 -13.65 -2.58 -8.26
N VAL A 718 -14.41 -3.59 -8.67
CA VAL A 718 -13.89 -4.75 -9.39
C VAL A 718 -14.23 -4.59 -10.86
N ILE A 719 -13.23 -4.72 -11.72
CA ILE A 719 -13.39 -4.68 -13.17
C ILE A 719 -12.93 -5.99 -13.81
N GLY A 720 -13.56 -6.34 -14.92
CA GLY A 720 -13.17 -7.43 -15.81
C GLY A 720 -12.77 -6.90 -17.19
N MET A 721 -11.72 -7.47 -17.80
CA MET A 721 -11.33 -7.17 -19.17
C MET A 721 -11.09 -8.46 -19.97
N PRO A 722 -11.53 -8.52 -21.24
CA PRO A 722 -11.39 -9.73 -22.05
C PRO A 722 -9.93 -10.02 -22.41
N ALA A 723 -9.53 -11.28 -22.31
CA ALA A 723 -8.19 -11.75 -22.66
C ALA A 723 -7.99 -11.89 -24.17
N HIS A 724 -6.73 -11.83 -24.58
CA HIS A 724 -6.34 -12.01 -25.98
C HIS A 724 -6.82 -13.36 -26.55
N PRO A 725 -7.20 -13.45 -27.84
CA PRO A 725 -7.59 -14.69 -28.52
C PRO A 725 -6.57 -15.85 -28.43
N LEU A 726 -5.28 -15.54 -28.25
CA LEU A 726 -4.23 -16.55 -27.99
C LEU A 726 -4.52 -17.36 -26.70
N TRP A 727 -5.30 -16.81 -25.77
CA TRP A 727 -5.73 -17.53 -24.57
C TRP A 727 -7.09 -18.20 -24.73
N THR A 728 -8.02 -17.57 -25.45
CA THR A 728 -9.44 -17.94 -25.41
C THR A 728 -9.93 -18.71 -26.62
N SER A 729 -9.26 -18.58 -27.78
CA SER A 729 -9.75 -19.11 -29.05
C SER A 729 -9.20 -20.50 -29.41
N THR A 730 -8.27 -21.03 -28.62
CA THR A 730 -7.65 -22.34 -28.87
C THR A 730 -7.70 -23.22 -27.61
N PRO A 731 -7.86 -24.55 -27.75
CA PRO A 731 -7.78 -25.48 -26.62
C PRO A 731 -6.45 -25.40 -25.88
N GLU A 732 -5.34 -25.19 -26.59
CA GLU A 732 -4.00 -25.06 -26.02
C GLU A 732 -3.88 -23.84 -25.11
N GLY A 733 -4.38 -22.69 -25.58
CA GLY A 733 -4.47 -21.45 -24.79
C GLY A 733 -5.30 -21.64 -23.53
N LEU A 734 -6.51 -22.20 -23.64
CA LEU A 734 -7.40 -22.40 -22.50
C LEU A 734 -6.88 -23.43 -21.50
N LYS A 735 -6.16 -24.45 -21.97
CA LYS A 735 -5.57 -25.48 -21.10
C LYS A 735 -4.49 -24.93 -20.17
N VAL A 736 -3.75 -23.90 -20.61
CA VAL A 736 -2.68 -23.28 -19.82
C VAL A 736 -3.17 -22.03 -19.10
N GLY A 737 -3.82 -21.11 -19.80
CA GLY A 737 -4.24 -19.82 -19.22
C GLY A 737 -5.64 -19.82 -18.59
N GLY A 738 -6.41 -20.90 -18.74
CA GLY A 738 -7.81 -21.00 -18.31
C GLY A 738 -8.04 -21.73 -16.99
N PRO A 739 -9.31 -21.89 -16.59
CA PRO A 739 -9.69 -22.28 -15.22
C PRO A 739 -9.16 -23.66 -14.78
N GLU A 740 -9.04 -24.61 -15.72
CA GLU A 740 -8.56 -25.97 -15.44
C GLU A 740 -7.14 -25.98 -14.88
N PHE A 741 -6.25 -25.13 -15.41
CA PHE A 741 -4.86 -25.05 -14.96
C PHE A 741 -4.75 -24.70 -13.47
N PHE A 742 -5.64 -23.81 -13.02
CA PHE A 742 -5.72 -23.33 -11.64
C PHE A 742 -6.56 -24.22 -10.74
N GLY A 743 -7.09 -25.35 -11.25
CA GLY A 743 -7.94 -26.25 -10.50
C GLY A 743 -9.30 -25.68 -10.15
N LEU A 744 -9.81 -24.71 -10.92
CA LEU A 744 -11.15 -24.17 -10.73
C LEU A 744 -12.19 -25.14 -11.31
N ASN A 745 -13.23 -25.46 -10.54
CA ASN A 745 -14.31 -26.36 -10.95
C ASN A 745 -15.37 -25.64 -11.81
N THR A 746 -14.96 -24.93 -12.85
CA THR A 746 -15.85 -24.17 -13.72
C THR A 746 -15.27 -24.01 -15.12
N GLU A 747 -16.12 -23.87 -16.13
CA GLU A 747 -15.69 -23.58 -17.50
C GLU A 747 -15.27 -22.11 -17.65
N PHE A 748 -14.53 -21.81 -18.71
CA PHE A 748 -14.20 -20.42 -19.04
C PHE A 748 -15.47 -19.61 -19.28
N LYS A 749 -15.63 -18.52 -18.52
CA LYS A 749 -16.74 -17.59 -18.66
C LYS A 749 -16.19 -16.23 -19.06
N SER A 750 -16.33 -15.93 -20.34
CA SER A 750 -15.86 -14.68 -20.93
C SER A 750 -16.67 -13.47 -20.43
N ILE A 751 -15.99 -12.35 -20.26
CA ILE A 751 -16.56 -11.05 -19.89
C ILE A 751 -16.86 -10.15 -21.10
N GLY A 752 -16.45 -10.54 -22.31
CA GLY A 752 -16.70 -9.80 -23.53
C GLY A 752 -15.74 -10.17 -24.67
N GLU A 753 -15.88 -9.48 -25.80
CA GLU A 753 -14.99 -9.65 -26.94
C GLU A 753 -13.70 -8.82 -26.77
N TYR A 754 -12.56 -9.45 -27.06
CA TYR A 754 -11.28 -8.77 -27.08
C TYR A 754 -11.21 -7.75 -28.21
N GLN A 755 -10.65 -6.58 -27.91
CA GLN A 755 -10.30 -5.56 -28.89
C GLN A 755 -8.81 -5.26 -28.79
N ARG A 756 -8.12 -5.25 -29.93
CA ARG A 756 -6.70 -4.87 -29.97
C ARG A 756 -6.52 -3.46 -29.37
N PRO A 757 -5.64 -3.28 -28.36
CA PRO A 757 -5.41 -1.96 -27.77
C PRO A 757 -4.91 -0.95 -28.81
N ARG A 758 -5.26 0.32 -28.61
CA ARG A 758 -4.73 1.44 -29.40
C ARG A 758 -3.22 1.53 -29.24
N SER A 759 -2.52 1.85 -30.32
CA SER A 759 -1.08 2.11 -30.28
C SER A 759 -0.81 3.59 -30.02
N VAL A 760 -0.02 3.88 -28.98
CA VAL A 760 0.52 5.23 -28.72
C VAL A 760 1.39 5.67 -29.89
N ILE A 761 2.18 4.75 -30.45
CA ILE A 761 3.09 5.03 -31.56
C ILE A 761 2.27 5.45 -32.79
N GLU A 762 1.25 4.69 -33.17
CA GLU A 762 0.48 5.01 -34.38
C GLU A 762 -0.32 6.31 -34.28
N GLU A 763 -0.79 6.66 -33.08
CA GLU A 763 -1.62 7.84 -32.85
C GLU A 763 -0.83 9.14 -32.74
N PHE A 764 0.39 9.09 -32.20
CA PHE A 764 1.16 10.30 -31.88
C PHE A 764 2.41 10.48 -32.74
N ASP A 765 2.65 9.63 -33.74
CA ASP A 765 3.81 9.75 -34.64
C ASP A 765 3.75 11.02 -35.51
N THR A 766 4.53 12.02 -35.09
CA THR A 766 4.62 13.33 -35.75
C THR A 766 5.27 13.27 -37.13
N SER A 767 5.95 12.17 -37.48
CA SER A 767 6.53 11.98 -38.82
C SER A 767 5.50 11.67 -39.90
N LYS A 768 4.23 11.45 -39.52
CA LYS A 768 3.11 11.17 -40.41
C LYS A 768 2.19 12.36 -40.66
N GLU A 769 2.46 13.54 -40.07
CA GLU A 769 1.76 14.76 -40.49
C GLU A 769 2.33 15.25 -41.84
N PRO A 770 1.47 15.50 -42.85
CA PRO A 770 1.89 15.87 -44.21
C PRO A 770 2.55 17.25 -44.31
#